data_AF-A0A3D9IFH8-F1
#
_entry.id   AF-A0A3D9IFH8-F1
#
_cell.length_a   1.000
_cell.length_b   1.000
_cell.length_c   1.000
_cell.angle_alpha   90.00
_cell.angle_beta   90.00
_cell.angle_gamma   90.00
#
_symmetry.space_group_name_H-M   'P 1'
#
loop_
_entity.id
_entity.type
_entity.pdbx_description
1 polymer ?
#
loop_
_entity_poly.entity_id
_entity_poly.type
_entity_poly.pdbx_seq_one_letter_code
_entity_poly.pdbx_strand_id
1 'polypeptide(L)'
;MMEKRPAERMPDREELGMAIQVWLHSSIAIADIRQWAVESGEPIDEYRMPSSMFVCSYGGPAEVRLNDELYSVERFGLFHGGKGTRLSIRPTGSRCDCYALYYKAEEPPFYKTELKRLLSVVNPFRELYGFAPRNPIFFVEQLRQMHERWNGPAPLQRFFGKAAFYRFVCEIYEELKQGGVDVLQPDVVALVKGYIDEHYREAVSLQAMAEMFHVSAGHLSRLFKKQERFSPQEYLIRTRVEAARTHLLSTDATLREIAWSCGFSDEFHLIKTFKSHFKMTPGDCRKISSIRLRDTAIGYGANLPYSDSGLAKPDHLSGKGEYSMFGANRSKTMMATAALSLMLMLSACSSAPAASPSPSGASGTSPAASPVASSAAESASSQTAPASPATAATREFEHAGGKSVVPADPQRIVADWYYGELLALGVRPVGYPEYLLSEYPYREAEGTEGFAESMEQVIEMKPDLIISTWDDSYKEFSKIAPSVLLKLNNGVIDKMRVLGQLVNREEEAEEWIASFEEKLAKAKQRLADNAPADTTVTILSIFQKDVKVFGYRNMGGDVLYNLLQVKPPEKVREMFDGTEAWNHAVSFEQLPEIAGTHIILTTYDAEGTGRETLERLEQSPIWQNLDAVKNNRVHKISYYDLFFDDPIAIEHQIELLTDMILGQSADQ
;
A
#
# COMPACT_ATOMS: atom_id res chain seq x y z
N MET A 1 14.62 -5.20 9.22
CA MET A 1 13.64 -5.84 10.13
C MET A 1 12.97 -4.72 10.92
N MET A 2 11.92 -4.12 10.36
CA MET A 2 11.14 -3.08 11.05
C MET A 2 10.33 -3.76 12.15
N GLU A 3 10.64 -3.46 13.42
CA GLU A 3 9.73 -3.78 14.51
C GLU A 3 8.42 -3.02 14.28
N LYS A 4 7.32 -3.77 14.15
CA LYS A 4 5.96 -3.23 14.18
C LYS A 4 5.81 -2.44 15.49
N ARG A 5 5.48 -1.15 15.39
CA ARG A 5 5.04 -0.33 16.52
C ARG A 5 3.76 -0.98 17.07
N PRO A 6 3.72 -1.45 18.33
CA PRO A 6 2.53 -2.13 18.86
C PRO A 6 1.37 -1.13 18.92
N ALA A 7 0.20 -1.56 18.48
CA ALA A 7 -1.04 -0.77 18.46
C ALA A 7 -1.66 -0.56 19.87
N GLU A 8 -0.90 -0.81 20.94
CA GLU A 8 -1.42 -1.06 22.29
C GLU A 8 -1.35 0.12 23.26
N ARG A 9 -1.09 1.35 22.82
CA ARG A 9 -0.98 2.48 23.75
C ARG A 9 -1.98 3.59 23.42
N MET A 10 -2.89 3.86 24.36
CA MET A 10 -3.62 5.13 24.40
C MET A 10 -2.61 6.27 24.23
N PRO A 11 -2.87 7.25 23.36
CA PRO A 11 -1.94 8.35 23.17
C PRO A 11 -1.69 9.02 24.51
N ASP A 12 -0.41 9.24 24.83
CA ASP A 12 -0.07 9.91 26.07
C ASP A 12 -0.46 11.39 26.05
N ARG A 13 -0.28 12.08 27.18
CA ARG A 13 -0.77 13.46 27.33
C ARG A 13 -0.14 14.42 26.32
N GLU A 14 1.08 14.15 25.87
CA GLU A 14 1.79 14.97 24.88
C GLU A 14 1.29 14.64 23.47
N GLU A 15 1.10 13.35 23.16
CA GLU A 15 0.51 12.87 21.90
C GLU A 15 -0.93 13.38 21.71
N LEU A 16 -1.76 13.38 22.76
CA LEU A 16 -3.10 13.98 22.72
C LEU A 16 -3.05 15.49 22.41
N GLY A 17 -2.04 16.20 22.93
CA GLY A 17 -1.82 17.61 22.62
C GLY A 17 -1.50 17.83 21.14
N MET A 18 -0.62 17.00 20.57
CA MET A 18 -0.27 17.04 19.14
C MET A 18 -1.43 16.65 18.24
N ALA A 19 -2.21 15.62 18.60
CA ALA A 19 -3.43 15.25 17.88
C ALA A 19 -4.43 16.40 17.82
N ILE A 20 -4.64 17.12 18.93
CA ILE A 20 -5.51 18.31 18.97
C ILE A 20 -4.98 19.41 18.03
N GLN A 21 -3.66 19.61 17.96
CA GLN A 21 -3.06 20.54 17.00
C GLN A 21 -3.35 20.11 15.55
N VAL A 22 -3.26 18.82 15.24
CA VAL A 22 -3.64 18.30 13.92
C VAL A 22 -5.11 18.60 13.60
N TRP A 23 -6.03 18.35 14.55
CA TRP A 23 -7.45 18.68 14.38
C TRP A 23 -7.70 20.17 14.17
N LEU A 24 -6.99 21.03 14.89
CA LEU A 24 -7.11 22.49 14.79
C LEU A 24 -6.74 23.00 13.39
N HIS A 25 -5.71 22.42 12.79
CA HIS A 25 -5.20 22.85 11.49
C HIS A 25 -5.85 22.13 10.29
N SER A 26 -6.69 21.11 10.52
CA SER A 26 -7.26 20.31 9.43
C SER A 26 -8.69 20.73 9.06
N SER A 27 -8.97 20.81 7.75
CA SER A 27 -10.35 20.94 7.26
C SER A 27 -10.99 19.56 7.21
N ILE A 28 -12.19 19.41 7.75
CA ILE A 28 -12.92 18.14 7.72
C ILE A 28 -14.13 18.24 6.79
N ALA A 29 -14.24 17.24 5.91
CA ALA A 29 -15.42 16.96 5.10
C ALA A 29 -16.12 15.71 5.65
N ILE A 30 -17.35 15.87 6.14
CA ILE A 30 -18.22 14.74 6.49
C ILE A 30 -18.71 14.13 5.18
N ALA A 31 -18.45 12.84 4.99
CA ALA A 31 -18.84 12.11 3.79
C ALA A 31 -20.25 11.53 3.92
N ASP A 32 -20.55 10.92 5.07
CA ASP A 32 -21.82 10.24 5.32
C ASP A 32 -22.04 10.01 6.83
N ILE A 33 -23.30 9.81 7.23
CA ILE A 33 -23.67 9.41 8.59
C ILE A 33 -24.75 8.35 8.49
N ARG A 34 -24.45 7.13 8.93
CA ARG A 34 -25.35 5.98 8.83
C ARG A 34 -25.75 5.47 10.19
N GLN A 35 -26.96 4.94 10.25
CA GLN A 35 -27.41 4.10 11.35
C GLN A 35 -27.44 2.65 10.86
N TRP A 36 -26.89 1.76 11.66
CA TRP A 36 -26.91 0.32 11.45
C TRP A 36 -27.68 -0.36 12.57
N ALA A 37 -28.58 -1.25 12.19
CA ALA A 37 -29.21 -2.20 13.09
C ALA A 37 -28.54 -3.54 12.84
N VAL A 38 -27.62 -3.94 13.72
CA VAL A 38 -26.86 -5.19 13.56
C VAL A 38 -27.55 -6.27 14.37
N GLU A 39 -28.10 -7.27 13.71
CA GLU A 39 -28.75 -8.42 14.36
C GLU A 39 -27.77 -9.59 14.45
N SER A 40 -27.93 -10.47 15.45
CA SER A 40 -27.01 -11.60 15.66
C SER A 40 -26.91 -12.54 14.45
N GLY A 41 -27.98 -12.64 13.64
CA GLY A 41 -28.01 -13.44 12.41
C GLY A 41 -27.40 -12.76 11.17
N GLU A 42 -27.19 -11.44 11.22
CA GLU A 42 -26.64 -10.64 10.12
C GLU A 42 -25.55 -9.70 10.66
N PRO A 43 -24.42 -10.26 11.12
CA PRO A 43 -23.30 -9.45 11.60
C PRO A 43 -22.68 -8.64 10.47
N ILE A 44 -22.03 -7.54 10.84
CA ILE A 44 -21.12 -6.84 9.91
C ILE A 44 -19.79 -7.58 9.97
N ASP A 45 -19.33 -8.12 8.85
CA ASP A 45 -18.06 -8.84 8.78
C ASP A 45 -17.13 -8.25 7.72
N GLU A 46 -15.88 -8.03 8.11
CA GLU A 46 -14.79 -7.56 7.24
C GLU A 46 -15.12 -6.31 6.42
N TYR A 47 -15.94 -5.43 6.97
CA TYR A 47 -16.29 -4.17 6.33
C TYR A 47 -15.06 -3.29 6.21
N ARG A 48 -14.60 -3.05 4.99
CA ARG A 48 -13.44 -2.19 4.72
C ARG A 48 -13.86 -0.73 4.73
N MET A 49 -13.36 0.02 5.71
CA MET A 49 -13.69 1.44 5.88
C MET A 49 -13.26 2.26 4.63
N PRO A 50 -14.19 2.89 3.90
CA PRO A 50 -13.88 3.63 2.67
C PRO A 50 -13.22 5.00 2.93
N SER A 51 -13.36 5.53 4.14
CA SER A 51 -12.74 6.75 4.66
C SER A 51 -12.42 6.57 6.15
N SER A 52 -11.86 7.57 6.81
CA SER A 52 -11.78 7.55 8.27
C SER A 52 -13.20 7.58 8.86
N MET A 53 -13.39 6.85 9.96
CA MET A 53 -14.71 6.61 10.52
C MET A 53 -14.68 6.59 12.04
N PHE A 54 -15.71 7.19 12.63
CA PHE A 54 -16.12 6.89 14.01
C PHE A 54 -17.29 5.93 13.99
N VAL A 55 -17.24 4.91 14.86
CA VAL A 55 -18.33 3.95 15.05
C VAL A 55 -18.73 3.96 16.52
N CYS A 56 -20.00 4.25 16.80
CA CYS A 56 -20.56 4.21 18.14
C CYS A 56 -21.58 3.09 18.22
N SER A 57 -21.30 2.07 19.03
CA SER A 57 -22.22 0.98 19.32
C SER A 57 -23.04 1.26 20.57
N TYR A 58 -24.33 0.89 20.54
CA TYR A 58 -25.26 1.05 21.65
C TYR A 58 -26.41 0.03 21.59
N GLY A 59 -27.21 -0.05 22.65
CA GLY A 59 -28.47 -0.80 22.64
C GLY A 59 -28.35 -2.31 22.86
N GLY A 60 -27.14 -2.87 22.94
CA GLY A 60 -26.92 -4.28 23.27
C GLY A 60 -25.44 -4.67 23.25
N PRO A 61 -25.08 -5.81 23.86
CA PRO A 61 -23.70 -6.26 23.92
C PRO A 61 -23.23 -6.77 22.55
N ALA A 62 -21.97 -6.49 22.22
CA ALA A 62 -21.37 -6.84 20.93
C ALA A 62 -19.85 -7.01 21.04
N GLU A 63 -19.32 -7.85 20.17
CA GLU A 63 -17.91 -7.90 19.83
C GLU A 63 -17.64 -7.00 18.62
N VAL A 64 -16.72 -6.06 18.77
CA VAL A 64 -16.28 -5.15 17.71
C VAL A 64 -14.83 -5.45 17.40
N ARG A 65 -14.51 -5.75 16.14
CA ARG A 65 -13.15 -6.01 15.69
C ARG A 65 -12.69 -4.90 14.76
N LEU A 66 -11.53 -4.32 15.04
CA LEU A 66 -10.83 -3.38 14.15
C LEU A 66 -9.49 -4.00 13.75
N ASN A 67 -9.32 -4.29 12.46
CA ASN A 67 -8.22 -5.13 11.96
C ASN A 67 -8.16 -6.46 12.72
N ASP A 68 -7.09 -6.66 13.50
CA ASP A 68 -6.85 -7.87 14.27
C ASP A 68 -7.18 -7.67 15.78
N GLU A 69 -7.63 -6.48 16.17
CA GLU A 69 -7.96 -6.14 17.55
C GLU A 69 -9.45 -6.33 17.85
N LEU A 70 -9.74 -7.08 18.91
CA LEU A 70 -11.09 -7.43 19.31
C LEU A 70 -11.47 -6.76 20.63
N TYR A 71 -12.57 -6.02 20.58
CA TYR A 71 -13.13 -5.25 21.68
C TYR A 71 -14.47 -5.86 22.10
N SER A 72 -14.64 -6.14 23.40
CA SER A 72 -15.91 -6.60 23.95
C SER A 72 -16.68 -5.44 24.55
N VAL A 73 -17.91 -5.23 24.12
CA VAL A 73 -18.77 -4.13 24.54
C VAL A 73 -20.01 -4.68 25.21
N GLU A 74 -20.30 -4.27 26.45
CA GLU A 74 -21.53 -4.69 27.12
C GLU A 74 -22.74 -3.82 26.75
N ARG A 75 -22.53 -2.50 26.61
CA ARG A 75 -23.62 -1.53 26.41
C ARG A 75 -23.29 -0.42 25.43
N PHE A 76 -22.12 0.21 25.57
CA PHE A 76 -21.70 1.34 24.76
C PHE A 76 -20.22 1.23 24.44
N GLY A 77 -19.86 1.47 23.18
CA GLY A 77 -18.47 1.55 22.74
C GLY A 77 -18.33 2.63 21.67
N LEU A 78 -17.23 3.38 21.74
CA LEU A 78 -16.84 4.34 20.72
C LEU A 78 -15.50 3.91 20.13
N PHE A 79 -15.48 3.84 18.80
CA PHE A 79 -14.37 3.30 18.03
C PHE A 79 -13.97 4.27 16.94
N HIS A 80 -12.68 4.28 16.62
CA HIS A 80 -12.15 5.01 15.47
C HIS A 80 -11.27 4.10 14.62
N GLY A 81 -11.36 4.27 13.31
CA GLY A 81 -10.47 3.63 12.36
C GLY A 81 -10.23 4.50 11.12
N GLY A 82 -9.00 4.48 10.63
CA GLY A 82 -8.63 5.11 9.37
C GLY A 82 -9.18 4.40 8.13
N LYS A 83 -9.05 5.06 6.97
CA LYS A 83 -9.34 4.47 5.67
C LYS A 83 -8.60 3.13 5.50
N GLY A 84 -9.34 2.09 5.11
CA GLY A 84 -8.80 0.75 4.85
C GLY A 84 -8.86 -0.21 6.04
N THR A 85 -9.16 0.28 7.25
CA THR A 85 -9.36 -0.57 8.43
C THR A 85 -10.48 -1.58 8.19
N ARG A 86 -10.27 -2.83 8.62
CA ARG A 86 -11.28 -3.90 8.56
C ARG A 86 -12.13 -3.85 9.83
N LEU A 87 -13.45 -3.68 9.68
CA LEU A 87 -14.41 -3.64 10.78
C LEU A 87 -15.27 -4.91 10.78
N SER A 88 -15.36 -5.59 11.92
CA SER A 88 -16.46 -6.54 12.18
C SER A 88 -17.26 -6.10 13.41
N ILE A 89 -18.57 -6.28 13.39
CA ILE A 89 -19.46 -6.05 14.54
C ILE A 89 -20.39 -7.24 14.66
N ARG A 90 -20.32 -7.94 15.79
CA ARG A 90 -21.09 -9.15 16.08
C ARG A 90 -21.85 -8.98 17.41
N PRO A 91 -23.18 -8.84 17.39
CA PRO A 91 -23.97 -8.83 18.62
C PRO A 91 -23.82 -10.16 19.37
N THR A 92 -23.51 -10.10 20.65
CA THR A 92 -23.53 -11.28 21.54
C THR A 92 -24.93 -11.48 22.14
N GLY A 93 -25.77 -10.45 22.11
CA GLY A 93 -27.21 -10.53 22.35
C GLY A 93 -28.03 -10.68 21.07
N SER A 94 -29.30 -10.27 21.08
CA SER A 94 -30.18 -10.34 19.91
C SER A 94 -29.85 -9.29 18.84
N ARG A 95 -29.44 -8.08 19.25
CA ARG A 95 -29.16 -6.93 18.38
C ARG A 95 -28.21 -5.95 19.06
N CYS A 96 -27.46 -5.21 18.25
CA CYS A 96 -26.67 -4.04 18.62
C CYS A 96 -26.91 -2.95 17.57
N ASP A 97 -27.24 -1.74 18.01
CA ASP A 97 -27.39 -0.58 17.12
C ASP A 97 -26.08 0.19 17.03
N CYS A 98 -25.79 0.75 15.87
CA CYS A 98 -24.56 1.51 15.66
C CYS A 98 -24.83 2.79 14.86
N TYR A 99 -24.11 3.86 15.19
CA TYR A 99 -23.92 4.99 14.29
C TYR A 99 -22.52 4.93 13.68
N ALA A 100 -22.43 5.10 12.36
CA ALA A 100 -21.19 5.17 11.62
C ALA A 100 -21.06 6.56 10.97
N LEU A 101 -20.08 7.34 11.41
CA LEU A 101 -19.79 8.70 10.96
C LEU A 101 -18.53 8.67 10.08
N TYR A 102 -18.70 8.97 8.81
CA TYR A 102 -17.65 8.92 7.79
C TYR A 102 -17.11 10.32 7.54
N TYR A 103 -15.80 10.48 7.56
CA TYR A 103 -15.18 11.77 7.29
C TYR A 103 -13.87 11.63 6.52
N LYS A 104 -13.46 12.74 5.90
CA LYS A 104 -12.16 12.92 5.26
C LYS A 104 -11.51 14.17 5.82
N ALA A 105 -10.24 14.06 6.19
CA ALA A 105 -9.40 15.22 6.42
C ALA A 105 -8.90 15.73 5.07
N GLU A 106 -9.16 17.00 4.79
CA GLU A 106 -8.63 17.73 3.64
C GLU A 106 -7.36 18.46 4.08
N GLU A 107 -6.37 18.50 3.19
CA GLU A 107 -5.18 19.30 3.43
C GLU A 107 -5.56 20.78 3.48
N PRO A 108 -5.23 21.49 4.58
CA PRO A 108 -5.43 22.92 4.63
C PRO A 108 -4.52 23.61 3.60
N PRO A 109 -4.96 24.74 3.03
CA PRO A 109 -4.12 25.54 2.15
C PRO A 109 -2.95 26.22 2.88
N PHE A 110 -3.06 26.40 4.20
CA PHE A 110 -2.06 27.04 5.06
C PHE A 110 -1.54 26.02 6.09
N TYR A 111 -0.30 26.16 6.55
CA TYR A 111 0.37 25.24 7.50
C TYR A 111 0.71 23.84 6.97
N LYS A 112 0.84 23.65 5.65
CA LYS A 112 1.16 22.34 5.07
C LYS A 112 2.41 21.69 5.65
N THR A 113 3.50 22.44 5.84
CA THR A 113 4.76 21.90 6.38
C THR A 113 4.63 21.50 7.85
N GLU A 114 4.09 22.38 8.70
CA GLU A 114 3.89 22.10 10.13
C GLU A 114 2.85 20.99 10.36
N LEU A 115 1.77 20.97 9.58
CA LEU A 115 0.78 19.91 9.66
C LEU A 115 1.35 18.57 9.18
N LYS A 116 2.17 18.55 8.11
CA LYS A 116 2.86 17.33 7.66
C LYS A 116 3.82 16.79 8.73
N ARG A 117 4.56 17.69 9.38
CA ARG A 117 5.42 17.37 10.51
C ARG A 117 4.61 16.74 11.65
N LEU A 118 3.55 17.40 12.11
CA LEU A 118 2.67 16.87 13.16
C LEU A 118 2.06 15.52 12.77
N LEU A 119 1.58 15.37 11.53
CA LEU A 119 1.01 14.13 11.00
C LEU A 119 2.02 12.98 10.90
N SER A 120 3.33 13.28 10.80
CA SER A 120 4.39 12.26 10.82
C SER A 120 4.63 11.69 12.23
N VAL A 121 4.35 12.49 13.26
CA VAL A 121 4.48 12.10 14.67
C VAL A 121 3.20 11.44 15.17
N VAL A 122 2.05 12.11 14.97
CA VAL A 122 0.71 11.68 15.43
C VAL A 122 -0.30 11.93 14.31
N ASN A 123 -0.98 10.87 13.87
CA ASN A 123 -2.01 10.96 12.83
C ASN A 123 -3.38 10.50 13.35
N PRO A 124 -4.17 11.42 13.95
CA PRO A 124 -5.45 11.06 14.56
C PRO A 124 -6.49 10.56 13.53
N PHE A 125 -6.25 10.78 12.23
CA PHE A 125 -7.14 10.30 11.17
C PHE A 125 -6.90 8.84 10.81
N ARG A 126 -5.76 8.27 11.21
CA ARG A 126 -5.38 6.87 10.95
C ARG A 126 -5.28 6.02 12.21
N GLU A 127 -5.29 6.65 13.39
CA GLU A 127 -5.28 5.96 14.67
C GLU A 127 -6.45 4.98 14.80
N LEU A 128 -6.18 3.89 15.49
CA LEU A 128 -7.13 2.84 15.79
C LEU A 128 -7.27 2.79 17.31
N TYR A 129 -8.49 2.97 17.80
CA TYR A 129 -8.79 2.86 19.22
C TYR A 129 -10.26 2.54 19.45
N GLY A 130 -10.53 1.95 20.62
CA GLY A 130 -11.87 1.68 21.13
C GLY A 130 -11.95 1.94 22.63
N PHE A 131 -12.98 2.63 23.08
CA PHE A 131 -13.20 2.88 24.50
C PHE A 131 -14.68 2.99 24.87
N ALA A 132 -15.00 2.78 26.15
CA ALA A 132 -16.33 3.03 26.68
C ALA A 132 -16.42 4.47 27.23
N PRO A 133 -17.21 5.36 26.60
CA PRO A 133 -17.28 6.76 27.03
C PRO A 133 -17.94 6.91 28.40
N ARG A 134 -17.55 7.94 29.15
CA ARG A 134 -18.15 8.26 30.46
C ARG A 134 -19.57 8.80 30.31
N ASN A 135 -19.81 9.58 29.27
CA ASN A 135 -21.13 10.11 28.93
C ASN A 135 -21.65 9.51 27.61
N PRO A 136 -22.04 8.22 27.57
CA PRO A 136 -22.45 7.56 26.34
C PRO A 136 -23.71 8.19 25.71
N ILE A 137 -24.59 8.75 26.54
CA ILE A 137 -25.82 9.41 26.08
C ILE A 137 -25.49 10.62 25.23
N PHE A 138 -24.47 11.41 25.61
CA PHE A 138 -24.05 12.57 24.83
C PHE A 138 -23.64 12.16 23.40
N PHE A 139 -22.77 11.17 23.26
CA PHE A 139 -22.27 10.74 21.94
C PHE A 139 -23.38 10.19 21.05
N VAL A 140 -24.24 9.32 21.60
CA VAL A 140 -25.38 8.76 20.85
C VAL A 140 -26.35 9.85 20.41
N GLU A 141 -26.67 10.79 21.30
CA GLU A 141 -27.60 11.88 21.00
C GLU A 141 -27.02 12.88 19.99
N GLN A 142 -25.73 13.21 20.07
CA GLN A 142 -25.05 14.01 19.05
C GLN A 142 -25.10 13.32 17.68
N LEU A 143 -24.74 12.04 17.60
CA LEU A 143 -24.76 11.29 16.33
C LEU A 143 -26.17 11.13 15.76
N ARG A 144 -27.18 10.93 16.62
CA ARG A 144 -28.60 10.91 16.21
C ARG A 144 -29.00 12.24 15.58
N GLN A 145 -28.74 13.36 16.26
CA GLN A 145 -29.08 14.69 15.73
C GLN A 145 -28.33 15.01 14.43
N MET A 146 -27.06 14.60 14.33
CA MET A 146 -26.29 14.72 13.10
C MET A 146 -26.92 13.88 11.98
N HIS A 147 -27.23 12.61 12.23
CA HIS A 147 -27.85 11.70 11.25
C HIS A 147 -29.21 12.22 10.73
N GLU A 148 -30.09 12.64 11.64
CA GLU A 148 -31.43 13.16 11.29
C GLU A 148 -31.37 14.39 10.37
N ARG A 149 -30.35 15.23 10.55
CA ARG A 149 -30.21 16.48 9.78
C ARG A 149 -29.33 16.32 8.54
N TRP A 150 -28.38 15.39 8.54
CA TRP A 150 -27.40 15.23 7.47
C TRP A 150 -28.03 14.94 6.10
N ASN A 151 -29.12 14.17 6.08
CA ASN A 151 -29.83 13.81 4.86
C ASN A 151 -30.69 14.96 4.28
N GLY A 152 -30.78 16.09 4.97
CA GLY A 152 -31.55 17.22 4.49
C GLY A 152 -30.77 18.11 3.51
N PRO A 153 -31.42 18.65 2.46
CA PRO A 153 -30.73 19.37 1.38
C PRO A 153 -30.30 20.80 1.76
N ALA A 154 -30.68 21.31 2.94
CA ALA A 154 -30.45 22.71 3.30
C ALA A 154 -28.98 22.96 3.72
N PRO A 155 -28.31 24.02 3.23
CA PRO A 155 -26.94 24.37 3.63
C PRO A 155 -26.76 24.48 5.15
N LEU A 156 -27.78 24.97 5.87
CA LEU A 156 -27.77 25.09 7.33
C LEU A 156 -27.67 23.72 8.03
N GLN A 157 -28.26 22.67 7.47
CA GLN A 157 -28.20 21.32 8.04
C GLN A 157 -26.80 20.71 7.86
N ARG A 158 -26.16 20.94 6.70
CA ARG A 158 -24.76 20.55 6.47
C ARG A 158 -23.80 21.31 7.38
N PHE A 159 -24.04 22.61 7.57
CA PHE A 159 -23.27 23.43 8.51
C PHE A 159 -23.44 22.94 9.96
N PHE A 160 -24.66 22.62 10.37
CA PHE A 160 -24.93 22.00 11.68
C PHE A 160 -24.15 20.69 11.84
N GLY A 161 -24.17 19.81 10.83
CA GLY A 161 -23.40 18.57 10.85
C GLY A 161 -21.90 18.81 11.07
N LYS A 162 -21.32 19.79 10.36
CA LYS A 162 -19.91 20.16 10.52
C LYS A 162 -19.61 20.73 11.92
N ALA A 163 -20.46 21.62 12.45
CA ALA A 163 -20.29 22.15 13.80
C ALA A 163 -20.41 21.07 14.89
N ALA A 164 -21.40 20.18 14.75
CA ALA A 164 -21.60 19.05 15.66
C ALA A 164 -20.46 18.04 15.61
N PHE A 165 -19.86 17.80 14.44
CA PHE A 165 -18.66 16.97 14.30
C PHE A 165 -17.50 17.50 15.15
N TYR A 166 -17.19 18.79 15.04
CA TYR A 166 -16.09 19.37 15.83
C TYR A 166 -16.38 19.31 17.33
N ARG A 167 -17.64 19.54 17.75
CA ARG A 167 -18.04 19.34 19.14
C ARG A 167 -17.85 17.89 19.59
N PHE A 168 -18.23 16.93 18.75
CA PHE A 168 -18.08 15.51 18.99
C PHE A 168 -16.61 15.13 19.20
N VAL A 169 -15.71 15.59 18.32
CA VAL A 169 -14.26 15.37 18.46
C VAL A 169 -13.71 16.03 19.73
N CYS A 170 -14.12 17.26 20.06
CA CYS A 170 -13.69 17.91 21.29
C CYS A 170 -14.03 17.07 22.53
N GLU A 171 -15.25 16.54 22.62
CA GLU A 171 -15.65 15.70 23.76
C GLU A 171 -14.83 14.41 23.85
N ILE A 172 -14.50 13.76 22.72
CA ILE A 172 -13.61 12.59 22.69
C ILE A 172 -12.28 12.93 23.36
N TYR A 173 -11.61 14.00 22.91
CA TYR A 173 -10.30 14.36 23.44
C TYR A 173 -10.37 14.90 24.87
N GLU A 174 -11.48 15.48 25.30
CA GLU A 174 -11.72 15.83 26.70
C GLU A 174 -11.82 14.58 27.59
N GLU A 175 -12.61 13.56 27.19
CA GLU A 175 -12.70 12.30 27.92
C GLU A 175 -11.34 11.58 27.97
N LEU A 176 -10.62 11.51 26.85
CA LEU A 176 -9.28 10.91 26.77
C LEU A 176 -8.27 11.64 27.69
N LYS A 177 -8.27 12.98 27.70
CA LYS A 177 -7.33 13.80 28.49
C LYS A 177 -7.60 13.74 30.00
N GLN A 178 -8.86 13.64 30.41
CA GLN A 178 -9.22 13.59 31.83
C GLN A 178 -8.75 12.30 32.52
N GLY A 179 -8.42 11.25 31.75
CA GLY A 179 -7.88 9.98 32.25
C GLY A 179 -8.91 9.18 33.05
N GLY A 180 -9.01 7.88 32.80
CA GLY A 180 -10.00 6.99 33.41
C GLY A 180 -11.26 6.78 32.56
N VAL A 181 -11.08 6.78 31.25
CA VAL A 181 -11.96 6.08 30.32
C VAL A 181 -11.59 4.59 30.42
N ASP A 182 -12.58 3.70 30.51
CA ASP A 182 -12.31 2.26 30.43
C ASP A 182 -11.86 1.96 29.00
N VAL A 183 -10.52 1.94 28.81
CA VAL A 183 -9.91 1.41 27.59
C VAL A 183 -10.41 -0.01 27.48
N LEU A 184 -11.13 -0.30 26.40
CA LEU A 184 -11.59 -1.64 26.13
C LEU A 184 -10.32 -2.48 25.88
N GLN A 185 -9.87 -3.18 26.92
CA GLN A 185 -8.72 -4.06 26.84
C GLN A 185 -9.05 -5.17 25.84
N PRO A 186 -8.12 -5.53 24.93
CA PRO A 186 -8.35 -6.61 23.99
C PRO A 186 -8.77 -7.88 24.74
N ASP A 187 -9.84 -8.55 24.27
CA ASP A 187 -10.20 -9.84 24.85
C ASP A 187 -9.15 -10.88 24.44
N VAL A 188 -8.12 -10.99 25.27
CA VAL A 188 -6.99 -11.91 25.07
C VAL A 188 -7.49 -13.35 24.93
N VAL A 189 -8.60 -13.73 25.56
CA VAL A 189 -9.18 -15.07 25.43
C VAL A 189 -9.72 -15.27 24.03
N ALA A 190 -10.48 -14.31 23.51
CA ALA A 190 -11.05 -14.40 22.17
C ALA A 190 -9.98 -14.30 21.07
N LEU A 191 -8.92 -13.50 21.26
CA LEU A 191 -7.74 -13.49 20.37
C LEU A 191 -7.03 -14.84 20.33
N VAL A 192 -6.82 -15.44 21.50
CA VAL A 192 -6.22 -16.78 21.61
C VAL A 192 -7.12 -17.86 20.99
N LYS A 193 -8.45 -17.75 21.11
CA LYS A 193 -9.39 -18.66 20.43
C LYS A 193 -9.26 -18.55 18.91
N GLY A 194 -9.31 -17.35 18.36
CA GLY A 194 -9.16 -17.12 16.91
C GLY A 194 -7.84 -17.69 16.39
N TYR A 195 -6.74 -17.46 17.11
CA TYR A 195 -5.44 -18.03 16.77
C TYR A 195 -5.45 -19.56 16.80
N ILE A 196 -6.02 -20.18 17.84
CA ILE A 196 -6.16 -21.64 17.92
C ILE A 196 -7.00 -22.18 16.76
N ASP A 197 -8.12 -21.54 16.42
CA ASP A 197 -9.01 -22.00 15.36
C ASP A 197 -8.35 -21.98 13.97
N GLU A 198 -7.44 -21.04 13.73
CA GLU A 198 -6.68 -20.93 12.48
C GLU A 198 -5.45 -21.87 12.47
N HIS A 199 -4.76 -22.02 13.60
CA HIS A 199 -3.47 -22.70 13.70
C HIS A 199 -3.50 -24.04 14.45
N TYR A 200 -4.68 -24.63 14.70
CA TYR A 200 -4.79 -25.86 15.50
C TYR A 200 -3.97 -27.03 14.96
N ARG A 201 -3.60 -27.04 13.68
CA ARG A 201 -2.80 -28.08 13.03
C ARG A 201 -1.32 -28.05 13.42
N GLU A 202 -0.85 -26.94 13.97
CA GLU A 202 0.56 -26.66 14.23
C GLU A 202 0.98 -27.01 15.66
N ALA A 203 2.29 -27.02 15.93
CA ALA A 203 2.82 -27.24 17.28
C ALA A 203 2.68 -25.97 18.15
N VAL A 204 1.45 -25.67 18.59
CA VAL A 204 1.14 -24.49 19.41
C VAL A 204 1.35 -24.79 20.90
N SER A 205 2.12 -23.94 21.59
CA SER A 205 2.31 -24.03 23.05
C SER A 205 1.63 -22.87 23.78
N LEU A 206 1.21 -23.11 25.04
CA LEU A 206 0.63 -22.08 25.90
C LEU A 206 1.61 -20.91 26.11
N GLN A 207 2.90 -21.21 26.23
CA GLN A 207 3.94 -20.22 26.45
C GLN A 207 4.11 -19.32 25.21
N ALA A 208 4.13 -19.91 24.02
CA ALA A 208 4.21 -19.17 22.75
C ALA A 208 2.97 -18.28 22.53
N MET A 209 1.76 -18.78 22.84
CA MET A 209 0.54 -17.95 22.77
C MET A 209 0.61 -16.80 23.79
N ALA A 210 1.07 -17.06 25.00
CA ALA A 210 1.18 -16.05 26.04
C ALA A 210 2.18 -14.94 25.65
N GLU A 211 3.33 -15.31 25.10
CA GLU A 211 4.35 -14.37 24.59
C GLU A 211 3.84 -13.55 23.40
N MET A 212 3.14 -14.19 22.46
CA MET A 212 2.57 -13.53 21.28
C MET A 212 1.51 -12.49 21.63
N PHE A 213 0.73 -12.70 22.69
CA PHE A 213 -0.29 -11.77 23.17
C PHE A 213 0.16 -10.97 24.41
N HIS A 214 1.47 -10.89 24.66
CA HIS A 214 2.08 -10.08 25.71
C HIS A 214 1.50 -10.28 27.13
N VAL A 215 1.03 -11.50 27.45
CA VAL A 215 0.51 -11.87 28.77
C VAL A 215 1.31 -13.00 29.39
N SER A 216 1.29 -13.13 30.72
CA SER A 216 1.88 -14.34 31.35
C SER A 216 1.01 -15.57 31.11
N ALA A 217 1.62 -16.74 30.86
CA ALA A 217 0.91 -18.00 30.63
C ALA A 217 -0.07 -18.37 31.78
N GLY A 218 0.31 -18.04 33.01
CA GLY A 218 -0.53 -18.23 34.19
C GLY A 218 -1.71 -17.24 34.28
N HIS A 219 -1.56 -16.02 33.76
CA HIS A 219 -2.68 -15.07 33.65
C HIS A 219 -3.64 -15.49 32.54
N LEU A 220 -3.11 -15.83 31.35
CA LEU A 220 -3.88 -16.32 30.21
C LEU A 220 -4.71 -17.55 30.60
N SER A 221 -4.12 -18.55 31.25
CA SER A 221 -4.85 -19.75 31.68
C SER A 221 -5.99 -19.45 32.64
N ARG A 222 -5.83 -18.48 33.54
CA ARG A 222 -6.87 -18.08 34.50
C ARG A 222 -8.01 -17.33 33.81
N LEU A 223 -7.68 -16.41 32.90
CA LEU A 223 -8.67 -15.69 32.10
C LEU A 223 -9.47 -16.64 31.21
N PHE A 224 -8.78 -17.51 30.46
CA PHE A 224 -9.41 -18.47 29.55
C PHE A 224 -10.34 -19.44 30.30
N LYS A 225 -9.92 -19.96 31.46
CA LYS A 225 -10.78 -20.80 32.31
C LYS A 225 -11.98 -20.05 32.88
N LYS A 226 -11.82 -18.76 33.21
CA LYS A 226 -12.91 -17.94 33.75
C LYS A 226 -14.00 -17.74 32.69
N GLN A 227 -13.61 -17.54 31.44
CA GLN A 227 -14.52 -17.22 30.33
C GLN A 227 -15.08 -18.47 29.63
N GLU A 228 -14.21 -19.41 29.25
CA GLU A 228 -14.59 -20.60 28.45
C GLU A 228 -14.78 -21.86 29.30
N ARG A 229 -14.51 -21.81 30.61
CA ARG A 229 -14.52 -22.95 31.56
C ARG A 229 -13.46 -24.03 31.30
N PHE A 230 -12.66 -23.88 30.25
CA PHE A 230 -11.55 -24.76 29.88
C PHE A 230 -10.24 -23.97 29.80
N SER A 231 -9.10 -24.66 29.82
CA SER A 231 -7.79 -24.06 29.54
C SER A 231 -7.56 -23.92 28.02
N PRO A 232 -6.61 -23.06 27.59
CA PRO A 232 -6.27 -22.94 26.16
C PRO A 232 -5.82 -24.27 25.54
N GLN A 233 -5.10 -25.12 26.29
CA GLN A 233 -4.70 -26.44 25.83
C GLN A 233 -5.89 -27.40 25.68
N GLU A 234 -6.85 -27.37 26.61
CA GLU A 234 -8.08 -28.17 26.49
C GLU A 234 -8.92 -27.72 25.30
N TYR A 235 -8.98 -26.41 25.04
CA TYR A 235 -9.67 -25.85 23.89
C TYR A 235 -9.03 -26.34 22.57
N LEU A 236 -7.70 -26.20 22.42
CA LEU A 236 -6.96 -26.73 21.27
C LEU A 236 -7.23 -28.22 21.04
N ILE A 237 -7.17 -29.04 22.10
CA ILE A 237 -7.44 -30.48 21.99
C ILE A 237 -8.87 -30.74 21.50
N ARG A 238 -9.85 -29.99 21.97
CA ARG A 238 -11.25 -30.12 21.52
C ARG A 238 -11.39 -29.78 20.04
N THR A 239 -10.84 -28.66 19.60
CA THR A 239 -10.84 -28.23 18.19
C THR A 239 -10.23 -29.31 17.28
N ARG A 240 -9.08 -29.88 17.68
CA ARG A 240 -8.44 -30.99 16.95
C ARG A 240 -9.30 -32.25 16.85
N VAL A 241 -9.95 -32.64 17.95
CA VAL A 241 -10.80 -33.84 18.02
C VAL A 241 -12.10 -33.66 17.21
N GLU A 242 -12.67 -32.46 17.20
CA GLU A 242 -13.83 -32.12 16.37
C GLU A 242 -13.49 -32.09 14.87
N ALA A 243 -12.34 -31.54 14.49
CA ALA A 243 -11.82 -31.63 13.12
C ALA A 243 -11.60 -33.09 12.70
N ALA A 244 -11.01 -33.92 13.57
CA ALA A 244 -10.82 -35.34 13.31
C ALA A 244 -12.16 -36.08 13.12
N ARG A 245 -13.20 -35.74 13.90
CA ARG A 245 -14.55 -36.28 13.71
C ARG A 245 -15.11 -35.92 12.34
N THR A 246 -14.90 -34.70 11.89
CA THR A 246 -15.34 -34.25 10.57
C THR A 246 -14.68 -35.07 9.47
N HIS A 247 -13.36 -35.27 9.52
CA HIS A 247 -12.64 -36.11 8.55
C HIS A 247 -13.07 -37.58 8.61
N LEU A 248 -13.33 -38.13 9.80
CA LEU A 248 -13.82 -39.51 9.97
C LEU A 248 -15.21 -39.74 9.36
N LEU A 249 -16.03 -38.69 9.24
CA LEU A 249 -17.38 -38.77 8.69
C LEU A 249 -17.47 -38.40 7.21
N SER A 250 -16.48 -37.67 6.68
CA SER A 250 -16.49 -37.11 5.33
C SER A 250 -15.48 -37.75 4.37
N THR A 251 -14.54 -38.54 4.88
CA THR A 251 -13.45 -39.11 4.09
C THR A 251 -13.14 -40.56 4.46
N ASP A 252 -12.46 -41.27 3.56
CA ASP A 252 -11.93 -42.62 3.79
C ASP A 252 -10.47 -42.63 4.29
N ALA A 253 -9.88 -41.46 4.55
CA ALA A 253 -8.48 -41.30 4.98
C ALA A 253 -8.12 -42.19 6.18
N THR A 254 -6.90 -42.69 6.26
CA THR A 254 -6.44 -43.53 7.38
C THR A 254 -6.39 -42.75 8.70
N LEU A 255 -6.42 -43.44 9.85
CA LEU A 255 -6.31 -42.77 11.16
C LEU A 255 -4.99 -42.01 11.31
N ARG A 256 -3.93 -42.49 10.67
CA ARG A 256 -2.62 -41.84 10.64
C ARG A 256 -2.66 -40.52 9.87
N GLU A 257 -3.27 -40.50 8.70
CA GLU A 257 -3.45 -39.27 7.90
C GLU A 257 -4.31 -38.24 8.63
N ILE A 258 -5.42 -38.69 9.25
CA ILE A 258 -6.30 -37.83 10.03
C ILE A 258 -5.58 -37.27 11.27
N ALA A 259 -4.77 -38.09 11.94
CA ALA A 259 -3.98 -37.63 13.08
C ALA A 259 -3.03 -36.49 12.67
N TRP A 260 -2.28 -36.66 11.58
CA TRP A 260 -1.39 -35.62 11.07
C TRP A 260 -2.14 -34.38 10.60
N SER A 261 -3.23 -34.53 9.84
CA SER A 261 -4.00 -33.38 9.33
C SER A 261 -4.66 -32.55 10.43
N CYS A 262 -4.88 -33.15 11.61
CA CYS A 262 -5.46 -32.48 12.77
C CYS A 262 -4.43 -32.08 13.82
N GLY A 263 -3.12 -32.21 13.57
CA GLY A 263 -2.06 -31.78 14.49
C GLY A 263 -1.82 -32.70 15.69
N PHE A 264 -2.19 -33.98 15.60
CA PHE A 264 -1.77 -34.99 16.57
C PHE A 264 -0.38 -35.55 16.23
N SER A 265 0.39 -35.91 17.27
CA SER A 265 1.72 -36.53 17.11
C SER A 265 1.66 -37.87 16.40
N ASP A 266 0.61 -38.64 16.67
CA ASP A 266 0.43 -40.00 16.19
C ASP A 266 -1.03 -40.46 16.34
N GLU A 267 -1.34 -41.60 15.71
CA GLU A 267 -2.67 -42.23 15.72
C GLU A 267 -3.10 -42.70 17.12
N PHE A 268 -2.17 -43.10 17.99
CA PHE A 268 -2.50 -43.56 19.34
C PHE A 268 -3.01 -42.40 20.20
N HIS A 269 -2.36 -41.23 20.09
CA HIS A 269 -2.79 -40.01 20.77
C HIS A 269 -4.18 -39.59 20.28
N LEU A 270 -4.43 -39.58 18.97
CA LEU A 270 -5.76 -39.33 18.42
C LEU A 270 -6.80 -40.31 18.98
N ILE A 271 -6.55 -41.63 18.93
CA ILE A 271 -7.51 -42.65 19.40
C ILE A 271 -7.86 -42.46 20.88
N LYS A 272 -6.85 -42.24 21.72
CA LYS A 272 -7.03 -42.05 23.17
C LYS A 272 -7.86 -40.80 23.46
N THR A 273 -7.51 -39.68 22.83
CA THR A 273 -8.17 -38.39 23.06
C THR A 273 -9.59 -38.39 22.50
N PHE A 274 -9.80 -38.94 21.30
CA PHE A 274 -11.11 -39.08 20.68
C PHE A 274 -12.05 -39.95 21.52
N LYS A 275 -11.57 -41.09 22.03
CA LYS A 275 -12.35 -41.96 22.92
C LYS A 275 -12.68 -41.28 24.25
N SER A 276 -11.75 -40.50 24.80
CA SER A 276 -12.01 -39.72 26.01
C SER A 276 -13.11 -38.67 25.79
N HIS A 277 -13.09 -37.99 24.64
CA HIS A 277 -13.99 -36.88 24.32
C HIS A 277 -15.39 -37.36 23.90
N PHE A 278 -15.50 -38.24 22.91
CA PHE A 278 -16.79 -38.69 22.35
C PHE A 278 -17.34 -39.99 22.96
N LYS A 279 -16.61 -40.61 23.89
CA LYS A 279 -16.97 -41.91 24.52
C LYS A 279 -17.16 -43.07 23.54
N MET A 280 -16.62 -42.95 22.33
CA MET A 280 -16.60 -43.99 21.29
C MET A 280 -15.26 -43.98 20.56
N THR A 281 -14.92 -45.07 19.86
CA THR A 281 -13.67 -45.12 19.09
C THR A 281 -13.80 -44.39 17.74
N PRO A 282 -12.70 -43.89 17.14
CA PRO A 282 -12.73 -43.35 15.78
C PRO A 282 -13.32 -44.33 14.75
N GLY A 283 -13.02 -45.63 14.88
CA GLY A 283 -13.56 -46.68 14.01
C GLY A 283 -15.07 -46.85 14.17
N ASP A 284 -15.59 -46.77 15.39
CA ASP A 284 -17.04 -46.80 15.62
C ASP A 284 -17.73 -45.54 15.07
N CYS A 285 -17.07 -44.38 15.17
CA CYS A 285 -17.56 -43.14 14.57
C CYS A 285 -17.65 -43.25 13.03
N ARG A 286 -16.67 -43.86 12.37
CA ARG A 286 -16.70 -44.09 10.91
C ARG A 286 -17.88 -44.98 10.48
N LYS A 287 -18.22 -45.99 11.29
CA LYS A 287 -19.39 -46.86 11.00
C LYS A 287 -20.71 -46.08 10.97
N ILE A 288 -20.82 -44.98 11.71
CA ILE A 288 -22.01 -44.09 11.69
C ILE A 288 -22.21 -43.48 10.29
N SER A 289 -21.14 -43.11 9.57
CA SER A 289 -21.24 -42.60 8.18
C SER A 289 -21.66 -43.69 7.19
N SER A 290 -21.12 -44.91 7.35
CA SER A 290 -21.45 -46.06 6.49
C SER A 290 -22.90 -46.51 6.60
N ILE A 291 -23.57 -46.18 7.72
CA ILE A 291 -25.01 -46.38 7.92
C ILE A 291 -25.81 -45.32 7.13
N ARG A 292 -25.41 -44.03 7.19
CA ARG A 292 -26.08 -42.95 6.44
C ARG A 292 -25.98 -43.06 4.92
N LEU A 293 -24.90 -43.62 4.40
CA LEU A 293 -24.73 -43.86 2.95
C LEU A 293 -25.50 -45.09 2.43
N ARG A 294 -25.92 -46.00 3.32
CA ARG A 294 -26.76 -47.17 2.94
C ARG A 294 -28.24 -46.81 2.80
N ASP A 295 -28.73 -45.84 3.57
CA ASP A 295 -30.14 -45.40 3.52
C ASP A 295 -30.48 -44.52 2.29
N THR A 296 -29.47 -44.07 1.54
CA THR A 296 -29.65 -43.26 0.31
C THR A 296 -29.53 -44.07 -0.98
N ALA A 297 -29.23 -45.37 -0.90
CA ALA A 297 -29.18 -46.25 -2.07
C ALA A 297 -30.57 -46.85 -2.37
N ILE A 298 -31.45 -46.05 -2.98
CA ILE A 298 -32.57 -46.63 -3.75
C ILE A 298 -31.96 -47.33 -4.97
N GLY A 299 -32.18 -48.63 -5.03
CA GLY A 299 -31.36 -49.57 -5.79
C GLY A 299 -31.51 -49.52 -7.31
N TYR A 300 -30.60 -50.24 -7.96
CA TYR A 300 -30.94 -51.30 -8.91
C TYR A 300 -29.75 -52.26 -8.99
N GLY A 301 -29.94 -53.46 -8.45
CA GLY A 301 -29.13 -54.61 -8.82
C GLY A 301 -29.73 -55.22 -10.08
N ALA A 302 -28.94 -55.32 -11.16
CA ALA A 302 -29.11 -56.36 -12.17
C ALA A 302 -27.81 -56.54 -12.96
N ASN A 303 -27.41 -57.81 -12.98
CA ASN A 303 -26.29 -58.45 -13.66
C ASN A 303 -26.08 -58.10 -15.15
N LEU A 304 -24.78 -58.07 -15.52
CA LEU A 304 -24.14 -58.53 -16.78
C LEU A 304 -24.38 -57.73 -18.08
N PRO A 305 -23.55 -57.90 -19.14
CA PRO A 305 -22.11 -58.16 -19.19
C PRO A 305 -21.36 -57.21 -20.16
N TYR A 306 -20.04 -57.33 -20.19
CA TYR A 306 -19.15 -56.78 -21.21
C TYR A 306 -19.54 -57.27 -22.62
N SER A 307 -19.54 -56.38 -23.62
CA SER A 307 -19.18 -56.77 -24.99
C SER A 307 -18.47 -55.63 -25.71
N ASP A 308 -17.29 -55.98 -26.19
CA ASP A 308 -16.41 -55.23 -27.06
C ASP A 308 -16.98 -55.21 -28.48
N SER A 309 -17.42 -54.05 -28.99
CA SER A 309 -17.49 -53.74 -30.43
C SER A 309 -18.10 -52.37 -30.71
N GLY A 310 -17.35 -51.58 -31.49
CA GLY A 310 -17.93 -50.75 -32.56
C GLY A 310 -18.46 -49.37 -32.19
N LEU A 311 -17.70 -48.35 -32.56
CA LEU A 311 -18.20 -46.99 -32.79
C LEU A 311 -19.40 -47.03 -33.75
N ALA A 312 -20.56 -46.56 -33.30
CA ALA A 312 -21.64 -46.11 -34.16
C ALA A 312 -22.22 -44.80 -33.62
N LYS A 313 -22.33 -43.85 -34.54
CA LYS A 313 -22.69 -42.44 -34.38
C LYS A 313 -24.08 -42.27 -33.74
N PRO A 314 -24.28 -41.21 -32.93
CA PRO A 314 -25.60 -40.82 -32.49
C PRO A 314 -26.21 -39.90 -33.56
N ASP A 315 -27.19 -40.41 -34.32
CA ASP A 315 -28.10 -39.53 -35.03
C ASP A 315 -29.55 -39.97 -34.77
N HIS A 316 -30.26 -39.03 -34.15
CA HIS A 316 -31.65 -38.64 -34.44
C HIS A 316 -32.77 -39.65 -34.16
N LEU A 317 -33.89 -39.36 -33.49
CA LEU A 317 -34.71 -38.18 -33.17
C LEU A 317 -35.76 -38.71 -32.15
N SER A 318 -36.52 -37.99 -31.34
CA SER A 318 -36.78 -36.57 -31.09
C SER A 318 -37.85 -36.50 -29.99
N GLY A 319 -37.79 -35.46 -29.17
CA GLY A 319 -38.89 -34.96 -28.32
C GLY A 319 -38.50 -34.99 -26.84
N LYS A 320 -38.34 -33.88 -26.12
CA LYS A 320 -38.79 -32.48 -26.32
C LYS A 320 -37.84 -31.55 -25.55
N GLY A 321 -37.49 -30.43 -26.19
CA GLY A 321 -37.24 -29.14 -25.53
C GLY A 321 -36.03 -29.01 -24.61
N GLU A 322 -34.85 -28.76 -25.20
CA GLU A 322 -33.72 -28.15 -24.49
C GLU A 322 -33.55 -26.69 -24.95
N TYR A 323 -33.22 -25.79 -24.02
CA TYR A 323 -31.96 -25.06 -24.05
C TYR A 323 -31.59 -24.60 -22.63
N SER A 324 -30.33 -24.86 -22.29
CA SER A 324 -29.54 -24.29 -21.19
C SER A 324 -29.56 -22.75 -21.21
N MET A 325 -29.53 -22.12 -20.02
CA MET A 325 -28.55 -21.09 -19.65
C MET A 325 -28.86 -20.46 -18.28
N PHE A 326 -27.79 -20.18 -17.54
CA PHE A 326 -27.75 -19.29 -16.38
C PHE A 326 -28.47 -17.97 -16.67
N GLY A 327 -29.46 -17.63 -15.84
CA GLY A 327 -30.19 -16.36 -15.89
C GLY A 327 -30.25 -15.72 -14.52
N ALA A 328 -29.38 -14.73 -14.30
CA ALA A 328 -29.48 -13.78 -13.21
C ALA A 328 -30.75 -12.93 -13.36
N ASN A 329 -31.67 -12.98 -12.39
CA ASN A 329 -32.78 -12.05 -12.31
C ASN A 329 -32.36 -10.80 -11.53
N ARG A 330 -31.94 -9.77 -12.27
CA ARG A 330 -31.99 -8.36 -11.83
C ARG A 330 -33.37 -7.79 -12.19
N SER A 331 -33.98 -7.13 -11.21
CA SER A 331 -35.29 -6.48 -11.30
C SER A 331 -35.37 -5.44 -12.43
N LYS A 332 -36.42 -5.54 -13.25
CA LYS A 332 -36.79 -4.58 -14.30
C LYS A 332 -37.75 -3.52 -13.74
N THR A 333 -37.22 -2.45 -13.16
CA THR A 333 -37.99 -1.20 -12.97
C THR A 333 -37.17 0.09 -13.18
N MET A 334 -35.96 0.01 -13.74
CA MET A 334 -35.08 1.18 -13.89
C MET A 334 -34.46 1.36 -15.28
N MET A 335 -35.20 0.99 -16.34
CA MET A 335 -34.77 1.20 -17.75
C MET A 335 -35.93 1.65 -18.65
N ALA A 336 -36.81 2.52 -18.13
CA ALA A 336 -37.79 3.25 -18.94
C ALA A 336 -37.74 4.78 -18.73
N THR A 337 -36.87 5.27 -17.85
CA THR A 337 -36.76 6.70 -17.49
C THR A 337 -35.48 7.38 -18.00
N ALA A 338 -34.49 6.64 -18.51
CA ALA A 338 -33.24 7.19 -19.04
C ALA A 338 -33.21 7.36 -20.57
N ALA A 339 -34.15 6.76 -21.31
CA ALA A 339 -34.26 6.90 -22.77
C ALA A 339 -35.20 8.03 -23.22
N LEU A 340 -36.04 8.56 -22.32
CA LEU A 340 -36.92 9.72 -22.60
C LEU A 340 -36.27 11.08 -22.33
N SER A 341 -35.16 11.12 -21.59
CA SER A 341 -34.44 12.36 -21.23
C SER A 341 -33.34 12.75 -22.23
N LEU A 342 -32.96 11.85 -23.15
CA LEU A 342 -31.96 12.14 -24.20
C LEU A 342 -32.57 12.58 -25.55
N MET A 343 -33.90 12.43 -25.74
CA MET A 343 -34.61 12.88 -26.95
C MET A 343 -35.22 14.29 -26.82
N LEU A 344 -35.17 14.93 -25.65
CA LEU A 344 -35.70 16.28 -25.40
C LEU A 344 -34.65 17.40 -25.42
N MET A 345 -33.36 17.08 -25.59
CA MET A 345 -32.26 18.06 -25.59
C MET A 345 -31.64 18.33 -26.99
N LEU A 346 -32.25 17.83 -28.08
CA LEU A 346 -31.73 18.01 -29.45
C LEU A 346 -32.70 18.72 -30.41
N SER A 347 -33.77 19.36 -29.92
CA SER A 347 -34.73 20.11 -30.74
C SER A 347 -34.72 21.64 -30.55
N ALA A 348 -33.70 22.19 -29.90
CA ALA A 348 -33.54 23.64 -29.76
C ALA A 348 -32.30 24.12 -30.54
N CYS A 349 -32.40 24.15 -31.86
CA CYS A 349 -31.75 25.09 -32.79
C CYS A 349 -32.09 24.69 -34.23
N SER A 350 -33.29 25.03 -34.70
CA SER A 350 -33.59 25.08 -36.13
C SER A 350 -33.66 26.53 -36.58
N SER A 351 -32.75 26.94 -37.45
CA SER A 351 -33.00 28.00 -38.42
C SER A 351 -32.32 27.61 -39.73
N ALA A 352 -33.13 27.31 -40.74
CA ALA A 352 -32.70 27.13 -42.13
C ALA A 352 -32.66 28.52 -42.82
N PRO A 353 -32.01 28.66 -44.00
CA PRO A 353 -32.72 28.24 -45.22
C PRO A 353 -31.87 27.62 -46.35
N ALA A 354 -32.55 26.72 -47.06
CA ALA A 354 -32.65 26.54 -48.51
C ALA A 354 -31.39 26.37 -49.39
N ALA A 355 -31.29 25.15 -49.94
CA ALA A 355 -30.58 24.85 -51.18
C ALA A 355 -31.48 25.11 -52.41
N SER A 356 -30.84 25.33 -53.57
CA SER A 356 -31.44 25.19 -54.91
C SER A 356 -30.31 25.05 -55.95
N PRO A 357 -30.57 24.43 -57.12
CA PRO A 357 -29.86 23.22 -57.52
C PRO A 357 -28.97 23.39 -58.76
N SER A 358 -28.08 22.42 -58.98
CA SER A 358 -27.41 22.22 -60.28
C SER A 358 -28.41 21.81 -61.36
N PRO A 359 -28.11 22.07 -62.64
CA PRO A 359 -27.73 20.94 -63.50
C PRO A 359 -26.65 21.22 -64.57
N SER A 360 -25.84 20.18 -64.80
CA SER A 360 -25.21 19.69 -66.05
C SER A 360 -24.97 20.62 -67.26
N GLY A 361 -23.78 20.49 -67.89
CA GLY A 361 -23.64 20.78 -69.33
C GLY A 361 -22.23 20.95 -69.93
N ALA A 362 -21.51 19.84 -70.11
CA ALA A 362 -20.64 19.44 -71.23
C ALA A 362 -19.59 20.37 -71.91
N SER A 363 -18.52 19.67 -72.38
CA SER A 363 -17.42 20.03 -73.30
C SER A 363 -16.26 20.80 -72.66
N GLY A 364 -14.98 20.45 -72.84
CA GLY A 364 -14.31 19.43 -73.62
C GLY A 364 -12.93 19.98 -74.00
N THR A 365 -11.83 19.40 -73.49
CA THR A 365 -10.51 19.20 -74.13
C THR A 365 -9.44 18.84 -73.07
N SER A 366 -8.64 17.82 -73.40
CA SER A 366 -7.46 17.28 -72.69
C SER A 366 -6.22 18.19 -72.90
N PRO A 367 -5.01 17.90 -72.34
CA PRO A 367 -4.54 16.68 -71.66
C PRO A 367 -3.72 16.89 -70.37
N ALA A 368 -3.53 15.82 -69.57
CA ALA A 368 -2.20 15.28 -69.20
C ALA A 368 -2.26 14.19 -68.11
N ALA A 369 -1.45 13.15 -68.34
CA ALA A 369 -0.83 12.22 -67.38
C ALA A 369 -1.64 11.04 -66.77
N SER A 370 -1.48 9.88 -67.41
CA SER A 370 -1.26 8.50 -66.92
C SER A 370 -0.99 8.30 -65.41
N PRO A 371 -1.40 7.16 -64.78
CA PRO A 371 -0.95 5.82 -65.18
C PRO A 371 -1.97 4.67 -65.25
N VAL A 372 -1.55 3.70 -66.08
CA VAL A 372 -1.91 2.30 -66.40
C VAL A 372 -1.99 1.44 -65.10
N ALA A 373 -3.10 0.77 -64.73
CA ALA A 373 -3.64 -0.56 -65.15
C ALA A 373 -2.57 -1.70 -65.13
N SER A 374 -2.75 -2.95 -64.70
CA SER A 374 -3.87 -3.89 -64.60
C SER A 374 -3.37 -5.09 -63.77
N SER A 375 -4.20 -5.78 -62.99
CA SER A 375 -4.70 -7.16 -63.25
C SER A 375 -4.78 -7.86 -61.88
N ALA A 376 -5.58 -8.88 -61.57
CA ALA A 376 -6.64 -9.65 -62.21
C ALA A 376 -7.43 -10.34 -61.06
N ALA A 377 -8.55 -10.96 -61.43
CA ALA A 377 -9.61 -11.45 -60.57
C ALA A 377 -9.35 -12.83 -59.89
N GLU A 378 -10.18 -13.06 -58.85
CA GLU A 378 -10.83 -14.29 -58.40
C GLU A 378 -10.08 -15.38 -57.58
N SER A 379 -10.39 -15.33 -56.27
CA SER A 379 -11.12 -16.35 -55.49
C SER A 379 -10.51 -17.73 -55.21
N ALA A 380 -10.05 -17.93 -53.98
CA ALA A 380 -10.35 -19.13 -53.18
C ALA A 380 -10.24 -18.84 -51.68
N SER A 381 -11.18 -19.39 -50.93
CA SER A 381 -11.51 -19.14 -49.52
C SER A 381 -10.47 -19.61 -48.50
N SER A 382 -10.31 -18.84 -47.42
CA SER A 382 -10.15 -19.40 -46.08
C SER A 382 -10.62 -18.40 -45.02
N GLN A 383 -11.58 -18.85 -44.22
CA GLN A 383 -12.20 -18.16 -43.09
C GLN A 383 -11.13 -17.65 -42.12
N THR A 384 -11.12 -16.34 -41.84
CA THR A 384 -10.32 -15.75 -40.78
C THR A 384 -11.17 -15.61 -39.53
N ALA A 385 -10.74 -16.25 -38.45
CA ALA A 385 -11.23 -16.05 -37.09
C ALA A 385 -10.99 -14.58 -36.65
N PRO A 386 -11.68 -14.08 -35.60
CA PRO A 386 -11.57 -12.68 -35.17
C PRO A 386 -10.13 -12.33 -34.82
N ALA A 387 -9.66 -11.19 -35.34
CA ALA A 387 -8.31 -10.68 -35.11
C ALA A 387 -8.03 -10.43 -33.63
N SER A 388 -6.91 -10.99 -33.15
CA SER A 388 -6.23 -10.60 -31.91
C SER A 388 -5.72 -9.15 -31.96
N PRO A 389 -5.46 -8.51 -30.82
CA PRO A 389 -5.01 -7.11 -30.74
C PRO A 389 -3.67 -6.93 -31.46
N ALA A 390 -3.47 -5.75 -32.05
CA ALA A 390 -2.27 -5.37 -32.79
C ALA A 390 -0.98 -5.73 -32.02
N THR A 391 -0.08 -6.48 -32.66
CA THR A 391 1.21 -6.86 -32.11
C THR A 391 2.07 -5.59 -32.04
N ALA A 392 2.31 -5.07 -30.83
CA ALA A 392 3.28 -4.00 -30.63
C ALA A 392 4.65 -4.46 -31.14
N ALA A 393 5.38 -3.59 -31.85
CA ALA A 393 6.74 -3.90 -32.28
C ALA A 393 7.62 -4.18 -31.05
N THR A 394 8.49 -5.19 -31.13
CA THR A 394 9.41 -5.58 -30.05
C THR A 394 10.85 -5.58 -30.54
N ARG A 395 11.80 -5.52 -29.61
CA ARG A 395 13.24 -5.59 -29.89
C ARG A 395 13.97 -6.33 -28.78
N GLU A 396 15.14 -6.87 -29.08
CA GLU A 396 16.02 -7.44 -28.06
C GLU A 396 16.77 -6.33 -27.32
N PHE A 397 16.90 -6.48 -26.00
CA PHE A 397 17.69 -5.61 -25.15
C PHE A 397 18.61 -6.45 -24.24
N GLU A 398 19.88 -6.08 -24.17
CA GLU A 398 20.89 -6.76 -23.34
C GLU A 398 21.04 -6.03 -22.00
N HIS A 399 21.00 -6.78 -20.91
CA HIS A 399 21.04 -6.27 -19.54
C HIS A 399 21.69 -7.30 -18.59
N ALA A 400 21.80 -6.99 -17.30
CA ALA A 400 22.54 -7.84 -16.36
C ALA A 400 21.90 -9.22 -16.14
N GLY A 401 20.61 -9.37 -16.42
CA GLY A 401 19.87 -10.64 -16.39
C GLY A 401 19.91 -11.42 -17.71
N GLY A 402 20.68 -10.96 -18.71
CA GLY A 402 20.80 -11.59 -20.04
C GLY A 402 20.13 -10.76 -21.13
N LYS A 403 19.43 -11.42 -22.06
CA LYS A 403 18.69 -10.77 -23.15
C LYS A 403 17.19 -10.90 -22.93
N SER A 404 16.48 -9.78 -22.99
CA SER A 404 15.01 -9.73 -22.94
C SER A 404 14.44 -9.18 -24.24
N VAL A 405 13.30 -9.71 -24.67
CA VAL A 405 12.49 -9.12 -25.75
C VAL A 405 11.57 -8.09 -25.10
N VAL A 406 11.83 -6.81 -25.34
CA VAL A 406 11.09 -5.67 -24.77
C VAL A 406 10.24 -4.98 -25.84
N PRO A 407 9.17 -4.25 -25.47
CA PRO A 407 8.47 -3.37 -26.40
C PRO A 407 9.42 -2.36 -27.05
N ALA A 408 9.22 -2.06 -28.34
CA ALA A 408 9.99 -1.05 -29.03
C ALA A 408 9.71 0.36 -28.50
N ASP A 409 8.48 0.63 -28.04
CA ASP A 409 8.04 1.89 -27.42
C ASP A 409 7.16 1.58 -26.19
N PRO A 410 7.75 1.32 -25.01
CA PRO A 410 7.02 0.93 -23.82
C PRO A 410 6.13 2.07 -23.28
N GLN A 411 4.86 1.77 -22.98
CA GLN A 411 3.86 2.76 -22.57
C GLN A 411 3.47 2.65 -21.08
N ARG A 412 3.68 1.48 -20.47
CA ARG A 412 3.26 1.18 -19.09
C ARG A 412 4.42 0.58 -18.33
N ILE A 413 5.32 1.47 -17.90
CA ILE A 413 6.54 1.07 -17.21
C ILE A 413 6.30 1.00 -15.71
N VAL A 414 6.65 -0.12 -15.09
CA VAL A 414 6.87 -0.20 -13.63
C VAL A 414 8.36 -0.21 -13.38
N ALA A 415 8.84 0.58 -12.44
CA ALA A 415 10.25 0.60 -12.09
C ALA A 415 10.41 0.47 -10.57
N ASP A 416 11.39 -0.29 -10.09
CA ASP A 416 11.74 -0.37 -8.65
C ASP A 416 12.85 0.61 -8.23
N TRP A 417 13.45 1.27 -9.22
CA TRP A 417 14.41 2.37 -9.12
C TRP A 417 14.31 3.22 -10.39
N TYR A 418 15.23 4.16 -10.63
CA TYR A 418 15.33 4.96 -11.86
C TYR A 418 14.15 5.89 -12.17
N TYR A 419 13.40 6.31 -11.14
CA TYR A 419 12.22 7.16 -11.32
C TYR A 419 12.54 8.51 -11.95
N GLY A 420 13.55 9.21 -11.44
CA GLY A 420 13.93 10.54 -11.93
C GLY A 420 14.50 10.51 -13.35
N GLU A 421 15.23 9.45 -13.70
CA GLU A 421 15.71 9.23 -15.07
C GLU A 421 14.55 9.06 -16.06
N LEU A 422 13.54 8.25 -15.72
CA LEU A 422 12.36 8.08 -16.57
C LEU A 422 11.64 9.42 -16.74
N LEU A 423 11.43 10.16 -15.65
CA LEU A 423 10.79 11.49 -15.72
C LEU A 423 11.58 12.48 -16.59
N ALA A 424 12.91 12.50 -16.48
CA ALA A 424 13.78 13.35 -17.29
C ALA A 424 13.70 13.02 -18.79
N LEU A 425 13.41 11.76 -19.14
CA LEU A 425 13.17 11.30 -20.51
C LEU A 425 11.72 11.52 -20.98
N GLY A 426 10.90 12.22 -20.20
CA GLY A 426 9.48 12.45 -20.51
C GLY A 426 8.62 11.19 -20.36
N VAL A 427 9.11 10.17 -19.66
CA VAL A 427 8.44 8.89 -19.45
C VAL A 427 7.97 8.79 -18.00
N ARG A 428 6.65 8.68 -17.82
CA ARG A 428 6.06 8.52 -16.49
C ARG A 428 5.82 7.04 -16.20
N PRO A 429 6.48 6.44 -15.20
CA PRO A 429 6.16 5.07 -14.81
C PRO A 429 4.75 5.03 -14.19
N VAL A 430 4.01 3.95 -14.47
CA VAL A 430 2.70 3.71 -13.88
C VAL A 430 2.79 3.18 -12.46
N GLY A 431 3.95 2.62 -12.08
CA GLY A 431 4.20 2.06 -10.76
C GLY A 431 5.61 2.35 -10.26
N TYR A 432 5.71 2.76 -8.99
CA TYR A 432 6.98 2.96 -8.27
C TYR A 432 6.85 2.53 -6.79
N PRO A 433 7.92 2.13 -6.07
CA PRO A 433 7.79 1.75 -4.67
C PRO A 433 7.26 2.90 -3.81
N GLU A 434 6.17 2.67 -3.06
CA GLU A 434 5.46 3.72 -2.31
C GLU A 434 6.38 4.46 -1.34
N TYR A 435 7.30 3.74 -0.66
CA TYR A 435 8.21 4.33 0.31
C TYR A 435 9.28 5.25 -0.32
N LEU A 436 9.61 5.05 -1.60
CA LEU A 436 10.49 5.97 -2.34
C LEU A 436 9.68 7.11 -2.94
N LEU A 437 8.48 6.80 -3.45
CA LEU A 437 7.58 7.79 -4.03
C LEU A 437 7.09 8.83 -3.00
N SER A 438 6.93 8.43 -1.73
CA SER A 438 6.52 9.32 -0.65
C SER A 438 7.60 10.32 -0.26
N GLU A 439 8.87 9.92 -0.37
CA GLU A 439 10.03 10.69 0.06
C GLU A 439 10.73 11.43 -1.10
N TYR A 440 10.34 11.16 -2.35
CA TYR A 440 10.94 11.81 -3.53
C TYR A 440 10.54 13.30 -3.61
N PRO A 441 11.46 14.25 -3.40
CA PRO A 441 11.12 15.66 -3.26
C PRO A 441 10.71 16.30 -4.61
N TYR A 442 11.14 15.72 -5.73
CA TYR A 442 10.91 16.26 -7.08
C TYR A 442 9.72 15.62 -7.80
N ARG A 443 8.79 15.00 -7.06
CA ARG A 443 7.66 14.30 -7.67
C ARG A 443 6.63 15.27 -8.25
N GLU A 444 6.18 14.97 -9.46
CA GLU A 444 4.89 15.45 -9.96
C GLU A 444 3.81 14.43 -9.56
N ALA A 445 3.03 14.74 -8.52
CA ALA A 445 2.15 13.79 -7.83
C ALA A 445 0.92 13.28 -8.63
N GLU A 446 0.92 13.40 -9.95
CA GLU A 446 -0.17 12.94 -10.81
C GLU A 446 0.31 11.78 -11.70
N GLY A 447 -0.39 10.64 -11.62
CA GLY A 447 -0.29 9.55 -12.61
C GLY A 447 0.61 8.35 -12.28
N THR A 448 1.50 8.44 -11.29
CA THR A 448 2.29 7.29 -10.80
C THR A 448 1.61 6.68 -9.58
N GLU A 449 1.33 5.37 -9.59
CA GLU A 449 0.80 4.65 -8.44
C GLU A 449 1.94 4.06 -7.59
N GLY A 450 1.85 4.19 -6.27
CA GLY A 450 2.81 3.57 -5.37
C GLY A 450 2.44 2.13 -5.02
N PHE A 451 3.43 1.22 -4.99
CA PHE A 451 3.22 -0.17 -4.57
C PHE A 451 4.11 -0.56 -3.38
N ALA A 452 3.60 -1.43 -2.52
CA ALA A 452 4.28 -1.92 -1.31
C ALA A 452 4.96 -3.28 -1.56
N GLU A 453 5.79 -3.35 -2.61
CA GLU A 453 6.48 -4.57 -3.06
C GLU A 453 5.54 -5.78 -3.31
N SER A 454 4.28 -5.51 -3.66
CA SER A 454 3.26 -6.54 -3.91
C SER A 454 3.19 -6.92 -5.39
N MET A 455 3.41 -8.20 -5.68
CA MET A 455 3.25 -8.75 -7.04
C MET A 455 1.83 -8.52 -7.57
N GLU A 456 0.81 -8.59 -6.72
CA GLU A 456 -0.60 -8.38 -7.09
C GLU A 456 -0.85 -6.93 -7.54
N GLN A 457 -0.26 -5.96 -6.85
CA GLN A 457 -0.37 -4.54 -7.23
C GLN A 457 0.31 -4.29 -8.57
N VAL A 458 1.50 -4.86 -8.79
CA VAL A 458 2.21 -4.74 -10.08
C VAL A 458 1.43 -5.41 -11.21
N ILE A 459 0.76 -6.55 -10.97
CA ILE A 459 -0.13 -7.18 -11.97
C ILE A 459 -1.32 -6.28 -12.32
N GLU A 460 -1.94 -5.64 -11.33
CA GLU A 460 -3.10 -4.75 -11.54
C GLU A 460 -2.74 -3.52 -12.39
N MET A 461 -1.50 -3.04 -12.27
CA MET A 461 -0.96 -1.94 -13.08
C MET A 461 -0.78 -2.31 -14.56
N LYS A 462 -0.84 -3.59 -14.94
CA LYS A 462 -0.70 -4.08 -16.32
C LYS A 462 0.51 -3.48 -17.05
N PRO A 463 1.75 -3.70 -16.54
CA PRO A 463 2.94 -3.19 -17.19
C PRO A 463 3.20 -3.87 -18.54
N ASP A 464 3.78 -3.12 -19.48
CA ASP A 464 4.35 -3.67 -20.72
C ASP A 464 5.89 -3.76 -20.67
N LEU A 465 6.52 -3.08 -19.71
CA LEU A 465 7.93 -3.20 -19.34
C LEU A 465 8.09 -3.04 -17.83
N ILE A 466 8.95 -3.86 -17.22
CA ILE A 466 9.37 -3.69 -15.83
C ILE A 466 10.88 -3.50 -15.75
N ILE A 467 11.30 -2.48 -15.02
CA ILE A 467 12.71 -2.15 -14.79
C ILE A 467 13.03 -2.50 -13.33
N SER A 468 13.92 -3.48 -13.15
CA SER A 468 14.34 -3.94 -11.83
C SER A 468 15.82 -3.68 -11.57
N THR A 469 16.16 -3.43 -10.32
CA THR A 469 17.55 -3.18 -9.88
C THR A 469 18.10 -4.35 -9.07
N TRP A 470 17.21 -5.02 -8.33
CA TRP A 470 17.56 -6.12 -7.44
C TRP A 470 17.25 -7.47 -8.08
N ASP A 471 18.12 -8.46 -7.89
CA ASP A 471 17.94 -9.80 -8.48
C ASP A 471 16.62 -10.46 -8.05
N ASP A 472 16.20 -10.26 -6.79
CA ASP A 472 14.98 -10.86 -6.26
C ASP A 472 13.72 -10.19 -6.82
N SER A 473 13.71 -8.86 -6.92
CA SER A 473 12.65 -8.11 -7.62
C SER A 473 12.53 -8.56 -9.07
N TYR A 474 13.66 -8.68 -9.78
CA TYR A 474 13.68 -9.14 -11.16
C TYR A 474 13.13 -10.55 -11.33
N LYS A 475 13.51 -11.51 -10.47
CA LYS A 475 12.98 -12.88 -10.50
C LYS A 475 11.47 -12.94 -10.33
N GLU A 476 10.91 -12.11 -9.45
CA GLU A 476 9.46 -12.08 -9.22
C GLU A 476 8.72 -11.35 -10.33
N PHE A 477 9.18 -10.15 -10.69
CA PHE A 477 8.48 -9.30 -11.67
C PHE A 477 8.62 -9.79 -13.12
N SER A 478 9.69 -10.52 -13.46
CA SER A 478 9.82 -11.17 -14.79
C SER A 478 8.72 -12.20 -15.10
N LYS A 479 7.97 -12.66 -14.09
CA LYS A 479 6.78 -13.52 -14.27
C LYS A 479 5.54 -12.74 -14.74
N ILE A 480 5.57 -11.40 -14.70
CA ILE A 480 4.42 -10.52 -14.97
C ILE A 480 4.46 -9.96 -16.40
N ALA A 481 5.58 -9.35 -16.79
CA ALA A 481 5.75 -8.65 -18.06
C ALA A 481 7.23 -8.68 -18.50
N PRO A 482 7.55 -8.32 -19.76
CA PRO A 482 8.94 -8.13 -20.18
C PRO A 482 9.72 -7.30 -19.17
N SER A 483 10.84 -7.84 -18.69
CA SER A 483 11.60 -7.23 -17.60
C SER A 483 13.07 -7.12 -17.94
N VAL A 484 13.71 -6.08 -17.41
CA VAL A 484 15.16 -5.87 -17.50
C VAL A 484 15.76 -5.70 -16.11
N LEU A 485 16.96 -6.23 -15.90
CA LEU A 485 17.74 -6.04 -14.67
C LEU A 485 18.86 -5.03 -14.96
N LEU A 486 18.74 -3.83 -14.42
CA LEU A 486 19.71 -2.75 -14.56
C LEU A 486 20.50 -2.60 -13.26
N LYS A 487 21.84 -2.63 -13.36
CA LYS A 487 22.77 -2.42 -12.24
C LYS A 487 23.74 -1.30 -12.58
N LEU A 488 23.17 -0.14 -12.84
CA LEU A 488 23.89 1.03 -13.34
C LEU A 488 24.64 1.73 -12.20
N ASN A 489 25.94 1.44 -12.10
CA ASN A 489 26.88 2.08 -11.17
C ASN A 489 27.72 3.19 -11.84
N ASN A 490 27.39 3.52 -13.09
CA ASN A 490 28.00 4.56 -13.90
C ASN A 490 27.37 5.93 -13.63
N GLY A 491 28.02 6.99 -14.09
CA GLY A 491 27.55 8.37 -13.88
C GLY A 491 26.21 8.65 -14.57
N VAL A 492 25.54 9.72 -14.13
CA VAL A 492 24.19 10.10 -14.58
C VAL A 492 24.05 10.19 -16.10
N ILE A 493 25.08 10.66 -16.81
CA ILE A 493 25.10 10.76 -18.28
C ILE A 493 24.94 9.37 -18.93
N ASP A 494 25.71 8.39 -18.46
CA ASP A 494 25.65 7.04 -19.02
C ASP A 494 24.35 6.34 -18.62
N LYS A 495 23.82 6.60 -17.42
CA LYS A 495 22.48 6.12 -17.02
C LYS A 495 21.41 6.62 -17.99
N MET A 496 21.45 7.91 -18.33
CA MET A 496 20.51 8.52 -19.26
C MET A 496 20.59 7.94 -20.67
N ARG A 497 21.79 7.65 -21.17
CA ARG A 497 21.94 6.97 -22.47
C ARG A 497 21.36 5.56 -22.46
N VAL A 498 21.64 4.78 -21.41
CA VAL A 498 21.12 3.41 -21.30
C VAL A 498 19.60 3.40 -21.18
N LEU A 499 19.03 4.28 -20.36
CA LEU A 499 17.58 4.37 -20.20
C LEU A 499 16.90 4.96 -21.43
N GLY A 500 17.47 6.00 -22.05
CA GLY A 500 17.01 6.53 -23.33
C GLY A 500 16.93 5.44 -24.38
N GLN A 501 17.98 4.61 -24.48
CA GLN A 501 17.98 3.45 -25.37
C GLN A 501 16.94 2.40 -24.97
N LEU A 502 16.64 2.21 -23.69
CA LEU A 502 15.65 1.23 -23.21
C LEU A 502 14.20 1.66 -23.50
N VAL A 503 13.89 2.95 -23.34
CA VAL A 503 12.53 3.47 -23.49
C VAL A 503 12.28 4.18 -24.83
N ASN A 504 13.23 4.07 -25.77
CA ASN A 504 13.16 4.68 -27.10
C ASN A 504 13.00 6.21 -27.01
N ARG A 505 13.91 6.82 -26.25
CA ARG A 505 14.04 8.25 -25.94
C ARG A 505 15.50 8.71 -26.00
N GLU A 506 16.26 8.21 -26.97
CA GLU A 506 17.68 8.54 -27.13
C GLU A 506 17.90 10.01 -27.48
N GLU A 507 17.00 10.63 -28.26
CA GLU A 507 17.08 12.05 -28.60
C GLU A 507 16.90 12.92 -27.35
N GLU A 508 15.88 12.64 -26.55
CA GLU A 508 15.59 13.34 -25.29
C GLU A 508 16.72 13.13 -24.27
N ALA A 509 17.35 11.96 -24.26
CA ALA A 509 18.52 11.70 -23.42
C ALA A 509 19.69 12.61 -23.79
N GLU A 510 20.04 12.74 -25.07
CA GLU A 510 21.15 13.60 -25.51
C GLU A 510 20.81 15.09 -25.36
N GLU A 511 19.56 15.49 -25.55
CA GLU A 511 19.10 16.86 -25.25
C GLU A 511 19.26 17.20 -23.77
N TRP A 512 18.84 16.30 -22.87
CA TRP A 512 19.04 16.47 -21.44
C TRP A 512 20.53 16.53 -21.09
N ILE A 513 21.36 15.63 -21.64
CA ILE A 513 22.81 15.61 -21.39
C ILE A 513 23.46 16.94 -21.79
N ALA A 514 23.13 17.50 -22.96
CA ALA A 514 23.68 18.77 -23.39
C ALA A 514 23.30 19.93 -22.44
N SER A 515 22.03 19.99 -22.02
CA SER A 515 21.54 20.96 -21.04
C SER A 515 22.24 20.81 -19.67
N PHE A 516 22.39 19.57 -19.22
CA PHE A 516 23.04 19.23 -17.97
C PHE A 516 24.53 19.65 -17.95
N GLU A 517 25.27 19.37 -19.02
CA GLU A 517 26.67 19.77 -19.15
C GLU A 517 26.84 21.30 -19.13
N GLU A 518 25.92 22.03 -19.75
CA GLU A 518 25.91 23.51 -19.71
C GLU A 518 25.68 24.03 -18.28
N LYS A 519 24.68 23.48 -17.56
CA LYS A 519 24.40 23.82 -16.16
C LYS A 519 25.60 23.53 -15.26
N LEU A 520 26.20 22.35 -15.40
CA LEU A 520 27.38 21.96 -14.63
C LEU A 520 28.57 22.89 -14.91
N ALA A 521 28.81 23.25 -16.16
CA ALA A 521 29.87 24.19 -16.53
C ALA A 521 29.65 25.57 -15.90
N LYS A 522 28.42 26.08 -15.90
CA LYS A 522 28.05 27.34 -15.23
C LYS A 522 28.27 27.27 -13.72
N ALA A 523 27.86 26.20 -13.07
CA ALA A 523 28.05 26.01 -11.63
C ALA A 523 29.55 25.96 -11.26
N LYS A 524 30.36 25.21 -12.01
CA LYS A 524 31.82 25.18 -11.85
C LYS A 524 32.45 26.57 -12.00
N GLN A 525 32.01 27.32 -13.01
CA GLN A 525 32.50 28.68 -13.22
C GLN A 525 32.12 29.59 -12.05
N ARG A 526 30.88 29.54 -11.56
CA ARG A 526 30.44 30.30 -10.38
C ARG A 526 31.30 30.01 -9.16
N LEU A 527 31.61 28.73 -8.91
CA LEU A 527 32.50 28.33 -7.82
C LEU A 527 33.93 28.83 -8.04
N ALA A 528 34.49 28.69 -9.23
CA ALA A 528 35.84 29.16 -9.54
C ALA A 528 35.99 30.68 -9.38
N ASP A 529 34.96 31.45 -9.74
CA ASP A 529 34.98 32.91 -9.71
C ASP A 529 34.76 33.48 -8.29
N ASN A 530 34.02 32.78 -7.42
CA ASN A 530 33.51 33.34 -6.17
C ASN A 530 33.87 32.57 -4.90
N ALA A 531 34.22 31.28 -4.97
CA ALA A 531 34.55 30.49 -3.80
C ALA A 531 35.99 30.78 -3.31
N PRO A 532 36.24 30.88 -2.00
CA PRO A 532 37.59 30.97 -1.45
C PRO A 532 38.50 29.82 -1.91
N ALA A 533 39.77 30.09 -2.17
CA ALA A 533 40.71 29.10 -2.71
C ALA A 533 40.99 27.91 -1.77
N ASP A 534 40.79 28.10 -0.47
CA ASP A 534 40.93 27.10 0.59
C ASP A 534 39.62 26.37 0.90
N THR A 535 38.56 26.59 0.10
CA THR A 535 37.26 25.94 0.30
C THR A 535 37.41 24.41 0.27
N THR A 536 37.07 23.82 1.41
CA THR A 536 36.88 22.38 1.58
C THR A 536 35.52 22.11 2.19
N VAL A 537 34.89 21.02 1.76
CA VAL A 537 33.53 20.68 2.19
C VAL A 537 33.49 19.24 2.67
N THR A 538 32.79 19.00 3.78
CA THR A 538 32.55 17.66 4.34
C THR A 538 31.06 17.38 4.36
N ILE A 539 30.64 16.21 3.89
CA ILE A 539 29.27 15.72 4.00
C ILE A 539 29.19 14.78 5.21
N LEU A 540 28.37 15.16 6.20
CA LEU A 540 28.03 14.34 7.35
C LEU A 540 26.55 13.97 7.30
N SER A 541 26.24 12.70 7.50
CA SER A 541 24.86 12.26 7.75
C SER A 541 24.74 11.54 9.08
N ILE A 542 23.70 11.88 9.82
CA ILE A 542 23.26 11.11 10.98
C ILE A 542 22.26 10.07 10.50
N PHE A 543 22.49 8.81 10.89
CA PHE A 543 21.56 7.72 10.68
C PHE A 543 21.39 6.95 11.99
N GLN A 544 20.23 7.09 12.62
CA GLN A 544 19.96 6.57 13.96
C GLN A 544 21.02 7.05 14.99
N LYS A 545 21.92 6.15 15.41
CA LYS A 545 22.95 6.39 16.42
C LYS A 545 24.32 6.74 15.84
N ASP A 546 24.48 6.63 14.53
CA ASP A 546 25.77 6.81 13.85
C ASP A 546 25.86 8.19 13.19
N VAL A 547 27.01 8.84 13.36
CA VAL A 547 27.44 9.93 12.48
C VAL A 547 28.33 9.33 11.41
N LYS A 548 28.01 9.60 10.15
CA LYS A 548 28.73 9.05 9.00
C LYS A 548 29.29 10.17 8.15
N VAL A 549 30.55 10.05 7.74
CA VAL A 549 31.15 10.89 6.71
C VAL A 549 31.02 10.22 5.35
N PHE A 550 30.71 11.01 4.31
CA PHE A 550 30.52 10.53 2.94
C PHE A 550 31.67 10.92 2.02
N GLY A 551 32.01 10.00 1.12
CA GLY A 551 33.08 10.14 0.13
C GLY A 551 32.55 10.51 -1.25
N TYR A 552 33.16 9.94 -2.29
CA TYR A 552 32.92 10.30 -3.70
C TYR A 552 31.67 9.65 -4.34
N ARG A 553 30.79 9.03 -3.56
CA ARG A 553 29.61 8.29 -4.05
C ARG A 553 28.44 8.44 -3.08
N ASN A 554 27.22 8.48 -3.62
CA ASN A 554 25.95 8.61 -2.88
C ASN A 554 25.88 9.89 -2.02
N MET A 555 24.70 10.23 -1.49
CA MET A 555 24.51 11.35 -0.55
C MET A 555 25.20 12.64 -0.98
N GLY A 556 25.08 13.03 -2.26
CA GLY A 556 25.69 14.24 -2.81
C GLY A 556 27.21 14.20 -3.00
N GLY A 557 27.90 13.11 -2.62
CA GLY A 557 29.34 12.96 -2.75
C GLY A 557 29.85 12.96 -4.18
N ASP A 558 29.12 12.29 -5.08
CA ASP A 558 29.44 12.30 -6.53
C ASP A 558 29.29 13.72 -7.10
N VAL A 559 28.21 14.42 -6.74
CA VAL A 559 27.95 15.79 -7.19
C VAL A 559 29.01 16.76 -6.68
N LEU A 560 29.33 16.69 -5.39
CA LEU A 560 30.25 17.63 -4.75
C LEU A 560 31.69 17.44 -5.22
N TYR A 561 32.19 16.20 -5.19
CA TYR A 561 33.61 15.93 -5.37
C TYR A 561 33.98 15.56 -6.81
N ASN A 562 33.13 14.83 -7.54
CA ASN A 562 33.43 14.41 -8.91
C ASN A 562 32.90 15.40 -9.94
N LEU A 563 31.62 15.79 -9.82
CA LEU A 563 31.00 16.72 -10.75
C LEU A 563 31.50 18.13 -10.51
N LEU A 564 31.22 18.76 -9.36
CA LEU A 564 31.61 20.14 -9.06
C LEU A 564 33.12 20.32 -8.80
N GLN A 565 33.84 19.23 -8.54
CA GLN A 565 35.30 19.22 -8.27
C GLN A 565 35.70 20.06 -7.05
N VAL A 566 34.81 20.14 -6.06
CA VAL A 566 35.12 20.73 -4.76
C VAL A 566 36.03 19.78 -3.99
N LYS A 567 37.01 20.32 -3.24
CA LYS A 567 37.97 19.48 -2.51
C LYS A 567 37.39 19.01 -1.18
N PRO A 568 37.46 17.71 -0.84
CA PRO A 568 37.29 17.28 0.54
C PRO A 568 38.51 17.68 1.38
N PRO A 569 38.39 17.73 2.72
CA PRO A 569 39.55 17.78 3.61
C PRO A 569 40.48 16.57 3.39
N GLU A 570 41.78 16.77 3.62
CA GLU A 570 42.79 15.74 3.36
C GLU A 570 42.49 14.41 4.07
N LYS A 571 42.00 14.47 5.32
CA LYS A 571 41.63 13.27 6.06
C LYS A 571 40.46 12.51 5.44
N VAL A 572 39.46 13.24 4.94
CA VAL A 572 38.33 12.65 4.21
C VAL A 572 38.83 12.01 2.91
N ARG A 573 39.72 12.68 2.17
CA ARG A 573 40.37 12.10 0.99
C ARG A 573 41.10 10.79 1.31
N GLU A 574 41.95 10.78 2.32
CA GLU A 574 42.67 9.57 2.78
C GLU A 574 41.73 8.41 3.15
N MET A 575 40.57 8.70 3.75
CA MET A 575 39.61 7.67 4.15
C MET A 575 39.02 6.92 2.94
N PHE A 576 38.88 7.58 1.79
CA PHE A 576 38.20 7.03 0.63
C PHE A 576 39.14 6.66 -0.52
N ASP A 577 40.35 7.21 -0.58
CA ASP A 577 41.35 6.93 -1.62
C ASP A 577 41.68 5.43 -1.70
N GLY A 578 41.48 4.85 -2.88
CA GLY A 578 41.77 3.43 -3.14
C GLY A 578 40.79 2.45 -2.50
N THR A 579 39.64 2.92 -2.00
CA THR A 579 38.58 2.09 -1.40
C THR A 579 37.30 2.10 -2.25
N GLU A 580 36.45 1.08 -2.10
CA GLU A 580 35.09 1.07 -2.66
C GLU A 580 34.03 1.60 -1.67
N ALA A 581 34.45 2.00 -0.46
CA ALA A 581 33.55 2.51 0.56
C ALA A 581 32.99 3.88 0.13
N TRP A 582 31.71 4.10 0.41
CA TRP A 582 31.03 5.37 0.12
C TRP A 582 30.70 6.16 1.39
N ASN A 583 30.78 5.53 2.57
CA ASN A 583 30.70 6.20 3.87
C ASN A 583 31.57 5.50 4.93
N HIS A 584 31.93 6.23 5.99
CA HIS A 584 32.52 5.70 7.22
C HIS A 584 31.79 6.25 8.44
N ALA A 585 31.50 5.39 9.43
CA ALA A 585 31.07 5.84 10.75
C ALA A 585 32.24 6.53 11.46
N VAL A 586 31.97 7.67 12.10
CA VAL A 586 32.97 8.47 12.80
C VAL A 586 32.48 8.85 14.20
N SER A 587 33.41 8.91 15.15
CA SER A 587 33.12 9.41 16.49
C SER A 587 33.24 10.94 16.54
N PHE A 588 32.73 11.55 17.61
CA PHE A 588 32.78 13.01 17.77
C PHE A 588 34.22 13.53 17.86
N GLU A 589 35.13 12.72 18.40
CA GLU A 589 36.55 13.05 18.55
C GLU A 589 37.30 13.15 17.21
N GLN A 590 36.78 12.50 16.16
CA GLN A 590 37.38 12.53 14.82
C GLN A 590 36.95 13.76 14.02
N LEU A 591 35.88 14.46 14.44
CA LEU A 591 35.32 15.60 13.71
C LEU A 591 36.33 16.72 13.40
N PRO A 592 37.25 17.10 14.31
CA PRO A 592 38.23 18.15 14.01
C PRO A 592 39.19 17.80 12.86
N GLU A 593 39.48 16.53 12.63
CA GLU A 593 40.39 16.09 11.55
C GLU A 593 39.70 16.04 10.18
N ILE A 594 38.37 15.86 10.17
CA ILE A 594 37.57 15.68 8.95
C ILE A 594 36.69 16.88 8.62
N ALA A 595 36.62 17.91 9.47
CA ALA A 595 35.82 19.09 9.24
C ALA A 595 36.44 19.99 8.16
N GLY A 596 35.70 20.23 7.07
CA GLY A 596 36.06 21.22 6.07
C GLY A 596 35.73 22.65 6.49
N THR A 597 36.07 23.60 5.63
CA THR A 597 35.63 25.00 5.78
C THR A 597 34.11 25.14 5.81
N HIS A 598 33.40 24.21 5.18
CA HIS A 598 31.95 24.05 5.25
C HIS A 598 31.60 22.61 5.60
N ILE A 599 30.49 22.42 6.31
CA ILE A 599 29.92 21.11 6.61
C ILE A 599 28.50 21.09 6.07
N ILE A 600 28.17 20.08 5.27
CA ILE A 600 26.79 19.76 4.92
C ILE A 600 26.35 18.66 5.88
N LEU A 601 25.30 18.93 6.65
CA LEU A 601 24.78 18.03 7.68
C LEU A 601 23.36 17.58 7.31
N THR A 602 23.20 16.29 7.02
CA THR A 602 21.90 15.65 6.88
C THR A 602 21.59 14.79 8.10
N THR A 603 20.31 14.64 8.43
CA THR A 603 19.87 13.73 9.49
C THR A 603 18.69 12.92 8.96
N TYR A 604 18.87 11.60 8.84
CA TYR A 604 17.77 10.71 8.56
C TYR A 604 16.85 10.70 9.77
N ASP A 605 15.56 10.98 9.56
CA ASP A 605 14.54 11.00 10.61
C ASP A 605 14.96 11.90 11.79
N ALA A 606 15.22 13.18 11.48
CA ALA A 606 15.75 14.19 12.41
C ALA A 606 14.88 14.43 13.65
N GLU A 607 13.61 14.06 13.58
CA GLU A 607 12.64 14.20 14.68
C GLU A 607 12.34 12.89 15.40
N GLY A 608 12.69 11.76 14.77
CA GLY A 608 12.61 10.42 15.36
C GLY A 608 14.00 9.89 15.71
N THR A 609 14.43 8.83 15.02
CA THR A 609 15.60 8.02 15.36
C THR A 609 16.93 8.77 15.31
N GLY A 610 17.06 9.83 14.50
CA GLY A 610 18.27 10.65 14.42
C GLY A 610 18.34 11.78 15.44
N ARG A 611 17.23 12.10 16.10
CA ARG A 611 17.09 13.29 16.96
C ARG A 611 18.09 13.32 18.11
N GLU A 612 18.17 12.24 18.89
CA GLU A 612 19.05 12.17 20.07
C GLU A 612 20.52 12.36 19.67
N THR A 613 20.94 11.75 18.56
CA THR A 613 22.31 11.87 18.05
C THR A 613 22.61 13.28 17.56
N LEU A 614 21.66 13.92 16.87
CA LEU A 614 21.77 15.31 16.44
C LEU A 614 21.92 16.27 17.62
N GLU A 615 21.04 16.15 18.63
CA GLU A 615 21.10 16.96 19.84
C GLU A 615 22.43 16.79 20.57
N ARG A 616 22.91 15.53 20.72
CA ARG A 616 24.21 15.23 21.33
C ARG A 616 25.38 15.80 20.54
N LEU A 617 25.33 15.72 19.21
CA LEU A 617 26.36 16.29 18.34
C LEU A 617 26.43 17.81 18.53
N GLU A 618 25.30 18.50 18.48
CA GLU A 618 25.23 19.96 18.58
C GLU A 618 25.60 20.51 19.96
N GLN A 619 25.33 19.74 21.02
CA GLN A 619 25.71 20.06 22.39
C GLN A 619 27.18 19.72 22.71
N SER A 620 27.86 18.97 21.84
CA SER A 620 29.25 18.56 22.06
C SER A 620 30.19 19.77 22.02
N PRO A 621 31.09 19.94 23.02
CA PRO A 621 32.14 20.95 22.97
C PRO A 621 33.06 20.81 21.75
N ILE A 622 33.21 19.60 21.22
CA ILE A 622 34.03 19.35 20.03
C ILE A 622 33.38 19.98 18.80
N TRP A 623 32.07 19.75 18.61
CA TRP A 623 31.30 20.32 17.52
C TRP A 623 31.29 21.85 17.58
N GLN A 624 30.96 22.42 18.74
CA GLN A 624 30.91 23.88 18.94
C GLN A 624 32.27 24.57 18.70
N ASN A 625 33.37 23.82 18.79
CA ASN A 625 34.71 24.34 18.56
C ASN A 625 35.19 24.27 17.11
N LEU A 626 34.47 23.59 16.21
CA LEU A 626 34.82 23.52 14.79
C LEU A 626 34.73 24.90 14.14
N ASP A 627 35.68 25.22 13.26
CA ASP A 627 35.71 26.51 12.56
C ASP A 627 34.48 26.71 11.67
N ALA A 628 34.00 25.66 11.00
CA ALA A 628 32.77 25.72 10.23
C ALA A 628 31.56 26.10 11.09
N VAL A 629 31.48 25.61 12.34
CA VAL A 629 30.38 25.94 13.27
C VAL A 629 30.51 27.39 13.74
N LYS A 630 31.71 27.82 14.16
CA LYS A 630 31.97 29.20 14.62
C LYS A 630 31.69 30.26 13.54
N ASN A 631 31.91 29.91 12.28
CA ASN A 631 31.71 30.80 11.13
C ASN A 631 30.34 30.64 10.45
N ASN A 632 29.40 29.90 11.07
CA ASN A 632 28.06 29.66 10.52
C ASN A 632 28.06 29.04 9.11
N ARG A 633 28.98 28.11 8.87
CA ARG A 633 29.18 27.35 7.61
C ARG A 633 28.78 25.88 7.76
N VAL A 634 27.80 25.62 8.63
CA VAL A 634 27.13 24.33 8.69
C VAL A 634 25.78 24.47 8.02
N HIS A 635 25.62 23.77 6.89
CA HIS A 635 24.41 23.75 6.10
C HIS A 635 23.61 22.51 6.47
N LYS A 636 22.53 22.71 7.24
CA LYS A 636 21.60 21.63 7.59
C LYS A 636 20.53 21.53 6.51
N ILE A 637 20.42 20.37 5.87
CA ILE A 637 19.44 20.11 4.81
C ILE A 637 18.72 18.78 5.00
N SER A 638 17.65 18.57 4.22
CA SER A 638 16.92 17.31 4.27
C SER A 638 17.82 16.16 3.84
N TYR A 639 17.68 15.02 4.49
CA TYR A 639 18.34 13.79 4.06
C TYR A 639 18.04 13.46 2.60
N TYR A 640 16.80 13.70 2.17
CA TYR A 640 16.34 13.39 0.82
C TYR A 640 16.79 14.39 -0.24
N ASP A 641 17.34 15.55 0.14
CA ASP A 641 17.93 16.49 -0.82
C ASP A 641 19.21 15.91 -1.45
N LEU A 642 19.92 15.03 -0.72
CA LEU A 642 21.16 14.39 -1.17
C LEU A 642 21.02 12.89 -1.48
N PHE A 643 19.94 12.26 -1.04
CA PHE A 643 19.76 10.80 -1.12
C PHE A 643 19.71 10.26 -2.54
N PHE A 644 18.95 10.93 -3.41
CA PHE A 644 18.73 10.50 -4.78
C PHE A 644 19.89 10.92 -5.71
N ASP A 645 20.23 10.05 -6.66
CA ASP A 645 21.34 10.21 -7.62
C ASP A 645 20.87 10.19 -9.08
N ASP A 646 19.60 10.55 -9.28
CA ASP A 646 18.96 10.67 -10.58
C ASP A 646 19.17 12.09 -11.19
N PRO A 647 18.92 12.28 -12.49
CA PRO A 647 19.02 13.54 -13.22
C PRO A 647 18.42 14.76 -12.52
N ILE A 648 17.20 14.63 -12.01
CA ILE A 648 16.45 15.76 -11.45
C ILE A 648 17.06 16.13 -10.10
N ALA A 649 17.39 15.12 -9.29
CA ALA A 649 18.06 15.29 -8.01
C ALA A 649 19.46 15.90 -8.18
N ILE A 650 20.26 15.43 -9.14
CA ILE A 650 21.61 15.91 -9.36
C ILE A 650 21.61 17.36 -9.84
N GLU A 651 20.70 17.75 -10.74
CA GLU A 651 20.57 19.16 -11.14
C GLU A 651 20.26 20.07 -9.95
N HIS A 652 19.31 19.66 -9.10
CA HIS A 652 19.00 20.40 -7.88
C HIS A 652 20.20 20.46 -6.92
N GLN A 653 20.90 19.34 -6.71
CA GLN A 653 22.09 19.28 -5.86
C GLN A 653 23.21 20.18 -6.37
N ILE A 654 23.42 20.28 -7.68
CA ILE A 654 24.41 21.18 -8.27
C ILE A 654 24.14 22.63 -7.85
N GLU A 655 22.89 23.09 -7.99
CA GLU A 655 22.51 24.45 -7.61
C GLU A 655 22.59 24.63 -6.09
N LEU A 656 21.97 23.74 -5.32
CA LEU A 656 21.91 23.77 -3.86
C LEU A 656 23.30 23.83 -3.22
N LEU A 657 24.20 22.93 -3.62
CA LEU A 657 25.56 22.84 -3.08
C LEU A 657 26.40 24.06 -3.50
N THR A 658 26.24 24.54 -4.73
CA THR A 658 26.93 25.75 -5.21
C THR A 658 26.52 26.96 -4.38
N ASP A 659 25.21 27.15 -4.17
CA ASP A 659 24.66 28.29 -3.44
C ASP A 659 25.10 28.29 -1.96
N MET A 660 25.13 27.11 -1.32
CA MET A 660 25.65 26.93 0.04
C MET A 660 27.11 27.35 0.16
N ILE A 661 27.97 26.87 -0.74
CA ILE A 661 29.40 27.19 -0.73
C ILE A 661 29.64 28.68 -0.93
N LEU A 662 28.82 29.33 -1.76
CA LEU A 662 28.93 30.77 -2.05
C LEU A 662 28.24 31.66 -1.01
N GLY A 663 27.54 31.09 -0.03
CA GLY A 663 26.76 31.84 0.97
C GLY A 663 25.60 32.63 0.36
N GLN A 664 25.08 32.19 -0.78
CA GLN A 664 23.90 32.75 -1.44
C GLN A 664 22.70 31.91 -0.99
N SER A 665 21.75 32.49 -0.26
CA SER A 665 20.56 31.74 0.15
C SER A 665 19.75 31.36 -1.09
N ALA A 666 19.51 30.07 -1.30
CA ALA A 666 18.33 29.63 -2.04
C ALA A 666 17.11 30.12 -1.22
N ASP A 667 16.27 30.97 -1.81
CA ASP A 667 15.07 31.50 -1.15
C ASP A 667 14.26 30.34 -0.52
N GLN A 668 13.97 30.48 0.78
CA GLN A 668 13.20 29.55 1.61
C GLN A 668 11.74 29.43 1.18
#